data_AF-A0AA88QWW2-F1
#
_entry.id   AF-A0AA88QWW2-F1
#
_cell.length_a   1.000
_cell.length_b   1.000
_cell.length_c   1.000
_cell.angle_alpha   90.00
_cell.angle_beta   90.00
_cell.angle_gamma   90.00
#
_symmetry.space_group_name_H-M   'P 1'
#
loop_
_entity.id
_entity.type
_entity.pdbx_description
1 polymer ?
#
loop_
_entity_poly.entity_id
_entity_poly.type
_entity_poly.pdbx_seq_one_letter_code
_entity_poly.pdbx_strand_id
1 'polypeptide(L)'
;MFSCKTPISPGIKTDPFVPFDKPTSLSASPSKKSPVMWRKIARQVSSLRFSLNSPFSPRSCSFLGFSPDSIFPKKINFSPFELIPNSNYGFPELGFRRVGEFLPQNEYIGRPNKHVSAYGLCPKSYASLAEAIVVTSSTDVDDDESVADEIQELLEEMKREDRRQFDYRRRGELKKERGMGVGKYKNLRRRQVKIETEAWEQAAKEYKDLLKDMCEQKLAPNLPYMKSLFLGWYEPLCSKIAAEQELCRQGKNRAAYAPYFDLLPADMMSVITMHKMMALLMTGGEHGNARVVQAACMIGDAIEQEVRIHNFLEKTKKKKIDKDMKSEGDASDVVTQEQDKLRKRVTNLMKKQKLREVRRVVNRQNDTKLWKPDARAKVGSRLIEFLLETAFIQPPADQSADAPPDIRPAFIHTFKTASKETKSVNRRFGVIECDPLILKGLERTARHMVMPYMPMLVPPVKWTGYDVGGYLFLRSYIMRTHGARQQREALKRAPKKQLEPVFEALDTLGSTKWRVNKRVLTVIDRIWASGDVLADLVDRNDIPLPDQPDTEDEALLKKWKWKVKNVKKENRERHSQRCDTELKLAVARKIKDEEGFFYPHNLDFRGRAYPMHPHLNHLGSDVCRGILEFAEGRPLGNSGLRWLKIHLANLFACGVDKLSHEGRIAFTENHLDDIFDSADRPLEGRRWWLNAEDPFQCLAVCINLSEALRSSSPETAISHIPVHQDGSCNGLQHYAALGRDKLGAAAVNLVAREKPADVYSGIAA
;
A
#
# COMPACT_ATOMS: atom_id res chain seq x y z
N MET A 1 67.05 -10.29 -46.89
CA MET A 1 68.38 -10.73 -47.34
C MET A 1 69.05 -11.48 -46.18
N PHE A 2 69.62 -12.67 -46.42
CA PHE A 2 70.69 -13.39 -45.66
C PHE A 2 70.67 -13.44 -44.10
N SER A 3 71.19 -14.47 -43.41
CA SER A 3 71.46 -15.88 -43.74
C SER A 3 71.75 -16.66 -42.44
N CYS A 4 71.57 -17.98 -42.48
CA CYS A 4 71.78 -18.97 -41.43
C CYS A 4 73.12 -18.90 -40.64
N LYS A 5 73.12 -19.40 -39.39
CA LYS A 5 73.75 -20.71 -39.03
C LYS A 5 73.56 -21.17 -37.56
N THR A 6 73.30 -22.47 -37.42
CA THR A 6 73.43 -23.38 -36.24
C THR A 6 74.91 -23.80 -36.06
N PRO A 7 75.36 -24.64 -35.07
CA PRO A 7 74.69 -25.65 -34.21
C PRO A 7 75.02 -25.50 -32.69
N ILE A 8 74.79 -26.41 -31.71
CA ILE A 8 75.10 -27.85 -31.52
C ILE A 8 74.09 -28.53 -30.55
N SER A 9 73.96 -29.86 -30.64
CA SER A 9 73.19 -30.78 -29.74
C SER A 9 74.07 -32.00 -29.37
N PRO A 10 73.83 -32.74 -28.26
CA PRO A 10 72.90 -33.88 -28.27
C PRO A 10 72.11 -34.11 -26.94
N GLY A 11 71.09 -34.97 -26.85
CA GLY A 11 70.34 -35.72 -27.88
C GLY A 11 69.65 -36.99 -27.36
N ILE A 12 68.63 -37.49 -28.10
CA ILE A 12 68.06 -38.88 -28.07
C ILE A 12 67.24 -39.26 -26.81
N LYS A 13 65.98 -39.74 -26.85
CA LYS A 13 64.90 -40.02 -27.86
C LYS A 13 63.53 -40.00 -27.10
N THR A 14 62.31 -40.33 -27.56
CA THR A 14 61.75 -41.08 -28.72
C THR A 14 60.32 -40.57 -29.09
N ASP A 15 59.66 -41.26 -30.04
CA ASP A 15 58.33 -41.03 -30.65
C ASP A 15 57.28 -42.12 -30.18
N PRO A 16 55.98 -42.18 -30.61
CA PRO A 16 55.37 -41.61 -31.85
C PRO A 16 53.89 -41.10 -31.86
N PHE A 17 53.53 -40.35 -32.94
CA PHE A 17 52.37 -40.42 -33.88
C PHE A 17 50.94 -40.88 -33.38
N VAL A 18 49.76 -40.47 -33.90
CA VAL A 18 49.28 -39.57 -34.98
C VAL A 18 47.77 -39.20 -34.75
N PRO A 19 47.18 -38.14 -35.35
CA PRO A 19 45.77 -37.73 -35.17
C PRO A 19 44.82 -38.10 -36.35
N PHE A 20 43.48 -38.16 -36.16
CA PHE A 20 42.46 -37.85 -37.20
C PHE A 20 40.99 -37.74 -36.66
N ASP A 21 40.09 -37.30 -37.56
CA ASP A 21 38.62 -37.49 -37.69
C ASP A 21 37.52 -36.69 -36.95
N LYS A 22 36.72 -36.01 -37.80
CA LYS A 22 35.23 -35.89 -37.81
C LYS A 22 34.71 -36.99 -38.79
N PRO A 23 33.44 -37.51 -38.80
CA PRO A 23 32.23 -36.66 -38.91
C PRO A 23 30.83 -37.24 -38.51
N THR A 24 29.78 -36.42 -38.73
CA THR A 24 28.34 -36.73 -39.01
C THR A 24 27.49 -37.71 -38.18
N SER A 25 26.40 -37.19 -37.58
CA SER A 25 24.99 -37.32 -38.06
C SER A 25 23.88 -37.68 -37.02
N LEU A 26 22.72 -37.04 -37.25
CA LEU A 26 21.32 -37.45 -37.00
C LEU A 26 20.76 -37.83 -35.60
N SER A 27 19.61 -37.19 -35.32
CA SER A 27 18.50 -37.61 -34.45
C SER A 27 18.67 -37.58 -32.91
N ALA A 28 17.89 -36.71 -32.25
CA ALA A 28 16.79 -37.10 -31.35
C ALA A 28 16.17 -35.87 -30.66
N SER A 29 14.84 -35.72 -30.70
CA SER A 29 14.14 -34.64 -29.99
C SER A 29 14.01 -34.93 -28.48
N PRO A 30 14.45 -34.06 -27.56
CA PRO A 30 14.20 -34.21 -26.13
C PRO A 30 12.73 -33.86 -25.80
N SER A 31 11.87 -34.88 -25.84
CA SER A 31 10.43 -34.71 -25.67
C SER A 31 9.98 -34.28 -24.25
N LYS A 32 8.85 -33.55 -24.19
CA LYS A 32 7.92 -33.40 -23.05
C LYS A 32 8.55 -33.45 -21.64
N LYS A 33 9.24 -32.37 -21.22
CA LYS A 33 9.54 -32.16 -19.78
C LYS A 33 8.21 -32.07 -19.00
N SER A 34 8.13 -32.78 -17.88
CA SER A 34 6.84 -33.23 -17.33
C SER A 34 6.25 -32.32 -16.23
N PRO A 35 4.91 -32.30 -16.06
CA PRO A 35 4.23 -31.54 -14.98
C PRO A 35 4.46 -32.09 -13.57
N VAL A 36 5.51 -32.90 -13.35
CA VAL A 36 5.92 -33.46 -12.05
C VAL A 36 6.73 -32.45 -11.24
N MET A 37 7.50 -31.57 -11.89
CA MET A 37 8.37 -30.58 -11.20
C MET A 37 7.54 -29.58 -10.38
N TRP A 38 6.53 -28.95 -10.99
CA TRP A 38 5.65 -27.98 -10.33
C TRP A 38 4.83 -28.59 -9.17
N ARG A 39 4.48 -29.88 -9.26
CA ARG A 39 3.83 -30.62 -8.15
C ARG A 39 4.71 -30.69 -6.89
N LYS A 40 6.05 -30.68 -7.01
CA LYS A 40 6.95 -30.66 -5.84
C LYS A 40 6.94 -29.30 -5.13
N ILE A 41 6.88 -28.19 -5.87
CA ILE A 41 6.82 -26.82 -5.28
C ILE A 41 5.52 -26.64 -4.48
N ALA A 42 4.37 -27.07 -5.03
CA ALA A 42 3.09 -27.03 -4.32
C ALA A 42 3.06 -27.91 -3.05
N ARG A 43 3.88 -28.97 -2.98
CA ARG A 43 4.01 -29.84 -1.78
C ARG A 43 4.80 -29.16 -0.65
N GLN A 44 5.85 -28.38 -0.94
CA GLN A 44 6.61 -27.68 0.12
C GLN A 44 5.78 -26.65 0.90
N VAL A 45 4.79 -26.02 0.27
CA VAL A 45 3.82 -25.14 0.96
C VAL A 45 2.86 -25.94 1.85
N SER A 46 2.62 -27.21 1.51
CA SER A 46 1.66 -28.08 2.19
C SER A 46 2.25 -28.84 3.39
N SER A 47 3.58 -28.97 3.49
CA SER A 47 4.27 -29.81 4.48
C SER A 47 4.63 -29.11 5.80
N LEU A 48 4.33 -27.81 5.96
CA LEU A 48 4.62 -27.06 7.20
C LEU A 48 3.59 -27.34 8.31
N ARG A 49 3.52 -28.59 8.77
CA ARG A 49 2.97 -28.95 10.08
C ARG A 49 4.08 -28.87 11.12
N PHE A 50 4.13 -27.80 11.90
CA PHE A 50 4.94 -27.76 13.11
C PHE A 50 4.28 -28.65 14.18
N SER A 51 4.92 -29.75 14.54
CA SER A 51 4.67 -30.46 15.79
C SER A 51 5.20 -29.62 16.96
N LEU A 52 4.44 -29.52 18.03
CA LEU A 52 4.93 -28.96 19.29
C LEU A 52 5.83 -29.97 19.99
N ASN A 53 6.95 -29.50 20.56
CA ASN A 53 7.38 -29.83 21.93
C ASN A 53 8.65 -29.05 22.34
N SER A 54 8.79 -28.85 23.65
CA SER A 54 9.91 -28.21 24.36
C SER A 54 10.09 -26.67 24.18
N PRO A 55 10.50 -25.92 25.24
CA PRO A 55 10.45 -24.45 25.26
C PRO A 55 11.81 -23.76 25.04
N PHE A 56 11.78 -22.55 24.48
CA PHE A 56 12.88 -21.58 24.62
C PHE A 56 12.34 -20.15 24.78
N SER A 57 12.90 -19.42 25.74
CA SER A 57 12.50 -18.05 26.09
C SER A 57 13.09 -17.01 25.12
N PRO A 58 12.36 -15.94 24.75
CA PRO A 58 12.84 -14.96 23.78
C PRO A 58 13.83 -13.98 24.42
N ARG A 59 15.01 -13.82 23.82
CA ARG A 59 15.83 -12.61 23.98
C ARG A 59 15.91 -11.86 22.66
N SER A 60 15.53 -10.59 22.71
CA SER A 60 15.79 -9.60 21.67
C SER A 60 17.29 -9.31 21.55
N CYS A 61 17.77 -9.04 20.34
CA CYS A 61 18.97 -8.24 20.18
C CYS A 61 18.84 -7.32 18.96
N SER A 62 19.13 -6.05 19.16
CA SER A 62 19.18 -5.00 18.15
C SER A 62 20.50 -5.05 17.39
N PHE A 63 20.49 -4.77 16.08
CA PHE A 63 21.71 -4.47 15.34
C PHE A 63 22.03 -2.98 15.45
N LEU A 64 23.06 -2.66 16.23
CA LEU A 64 23.88 -1.46 16.04
C LEU A 64 25.21 -1.90 15.44
N GLY A 65 25.71 -1.18 14.44
CA GLY A 65 27.04 -1.40 13.88
C GLY A 65 28.09 -0.61 14.67
N PHE A 66 29.31 -1.14 14.76
CA PHE A 66 30.46 -0.45 15.32
C PHE A 66 31.69 -0.61 14.42
N SER A 67 32.47 0.46 14.32
CA SER A 67 33.84 0.49 13.80
C SER A 67 34.82 0.04 14.90
N PRO A 68 36.00 -0.50 14.58
CA PRO A 68 37.06 -0.73 15.56
C PRO A 68 37.72 0.58 16.05
N ASP A 69 38.63 0.40 17.02
CA ASP A 69 39.59 1.36 17.61
C ASP A 69 39.00 2.39 18.63
N SER A 70 39.56 2.60 19.84
CA SER A 70 40.65 1.88 20.55
C SER A 70 40.68 2.16 22.08
N ILE A 71 41.45 1.37 22.85
CA ILE A 71 42.06 1.65 24.19
C ILE A 71 41.13 1.91 25.42
N PHE A 72 41.03 0.89 26.30
CA PHE A 72 41.15 0.83 27.80
C PHE A 72 40.74 1.99 28.77
N PRO A 73 40.52 1.76 30.11
CA PRO A 73 40.41 0.49 30.89
C PRO A 73 39.31 0.40 32.01
N LYS A 74 39.20 -0.82 32.59
CA LYS A 74 38.85 -1.17 34.01
C LYS A 74 37.39 -1.07 34.57
N LYS A 75 36.84 -2.27 34.84
CA LYS A 75 36.09 -2.72 36.04
C LYS A 75 34.88 -1.90 36.56
N ILE A 76 33.68 -2.47 36.37
CA ILE A 76 32.71 -2.73 37.47
C ILE A 76 32.21 -4.17 37.31
N ASN A 77 32.14 -4.95 38.40
CA ASN A 77 31.55 -6.29 38.41
C ASN A 77 30.11 -6.24 38.92
N PHE A 78 29.20 -7.03 38.32
CA PHE A 78 27.94 -7.42 38.95
C PHE A 78 27.66 -8.91 38.70
N SER A 79 27.31 -9.62 39.76
CA SER A 79 26.89 -11.03 39.72
C SER A 79 25.40 -11.16 39.34
N PRO A 80 25.00 -12.26 38.68
CA PRO A 80 23.59 -12.55 38.44
C PRO A 80 22.92 -13.05 39.74
N PHE A 81 21.71 -12.57 40.02
CA PHE A 81 20.82 -13.18 41.02
C PHE A 81 19.85 -14.16 40.36
N GLU A 82 19.58 -15.26 41.05
CA GLU A 82 18.71 -16.35 40.58
C GLU A 82 17.23 -16.11 40.94
N LEU A 83 16.33 -16.86 40.30
CA LEU A 83 14.89 -16.83 40.55
C LEU A 83 14.44 -18.09 41.27
N ILE A 84 13.77 -17.93 42.42
CA ILE A 84 13.07 -19.01 43.15
C ILE A 84 11.57 -18.66 43.22
N PRO A 85 10.64 -19.60 42.95
CA PRO A 85 9.22 -19.28 42.74
C PRO A 85 8.28 -19.54 43.92
N ASN A 86 7.07 -18.97 43.81
CA ASN A 86 5.80 -19.33 44.49
C ASN A 86 5.67 -19.11 46.02
N SER A 87 4.64 -18.35 46.40
CA SER A 87 3.44 -18.92 47.06
C SER A 87 2.26 -17.93 47.05
N ASN A 88 1.07 -18.39 47.45
CA ASN A 88 -0.16 -17.58 47.51
C ASN A 88 -0.21 -16.73 48.78
N TYR A 89 -0.97 -15.63 48.79
CA TYR A 89 -2.11 -15.43 49.70
C TYR A 89 -3.02 -14.26 49.22
N GLY A 90 -4.17 -14.09 49.87
CA GLY A 90 -5.33 -13.35 49.32
C GLY A 90 -5.36 -11.82 49.54
N PHE A 91 -6.47 -11.23 49.10
CA PHE A 91 -6.86 -9.83 49.31
C PHE A 91 -6.99 -9.48 50.82
N PRO A 92 -6.98 -8.17 51.14
CA PRO A 92 -8.28 -7.55 51.43
C PRO A 92 -8.56 -6.26 50.65
N GLU A 93 -9.84 -5.94 50.47
CA GLU A 93 -10.32 -4.60 50.12
C GLU A 93 -10.31 -3.68 51.36
N LEU A 94 -10.09 -2.38 51.17
CA LEU A 94 -10.54 -1.32 52.08
C LEU A 94 -10.69 0.00 51.28
N GLY A 95 -11.77 0.75 51.54
CA GLY A 95 -12.14 1.95 50.77
C GLY A 95 -11.92 3.28 51.49
N PHE A 96 -12.79 4.27 51.20
CA PHE A 96 -12.79 5.66 51.71
C PHE A 96 -11.69 6.57 51.10
N ARG A 97 -11.89 7.90 50.88
CA ARG A 97 -13.09 8.78 50.95
C ARG A 97 -12.90 10.00 50.01
N ARG A 98 -13.97 10.74 49.68
CA ARG A 98 -13.91 12.11 49.13
C ARG A 98 -14.39 13.12 50.18
N VAL A 99 -13.57 14.13 50.51
CA VAL A 99 -13.85 15.50 50.99
C VAL A 99 -12.54 16.30 50.71
N GLY A 100 -12.48 17.57 50.36
CA GLY A 100 -13.53 18.57 50.09
C GLY A 100 -12.97 19.84 49.44
N GLU A 101 -13.88 20.75 49.13
CA GLU A 101 -13.74 22.00 48.36
C GLU A 101 -12.88 23.10 49.03
N PHE A 102 -12.46 24.09 48.23
CA PHE A 102 -12.45 25.52 48.63
C PHE A 102 -12.55 26.44 47.40
N LEU A 103 -13.29 27.55 47.54
CA LEU A 103 -13.47 28.64 46.57
C LEU A 103 -13.74 29.96 47.32
N PRO A 104 -13.27 31.10 46.80
CA PRO A 104 -14.13 32.27 46.58
C PRO A 104 -14.11 32.67 45.07
N GLN A 105 -15.20 33.08 44.41
CA GLN A 105 -16.00 34.32 44.58
C GLN A 105 -15.23 35.63 44.24
N ASN A 106 -15.80 36.62 43.54
CA ASN A 106 -16.99 36.67 42.66
C ASN A 106 -17.04 38.05 41.95
N GLU A 107 -17.60 38.17 40.73
CA GLU A 107 -18.39 39.36 40.32
C GLU A 107 -19.15 39.14 38.98
N TYR A 108 -20.26 39.89 38.80
CA TYR A 108 -21.18 39.85 37.65
C TYR A 108 -20.99 41.15 36.81
N ILE A 109 -21.49 41.37 35.57
CA ILE A 109 -22.85 41.37 34.99
C ILE A 109 -22.65 41.39 33.45
N GLY A 110 -23.51 40.89 32.54
CA GLY A 110 -24.83 40.26 32.62
C GLY A 110 -25.35 39.85 31.23
N ARG A 111 -26.60 39.37 31.12
CA ARG A 111 -27.27 38.96 29.86
C ARG A 111 -28.51 39.81 29.56
N PRO A 112 -28.96 39.85 28.29
CA PRO A 112 -30.25 39.22 27.96
C PRO A 112 -30.07 38.17 26.84
N ASN A 113 -30.52 36.92 26.90
CA ASN A 113 -31.77 36.31 27.39
C ASN A 113 -32.93 36.33 26.39
N LYS A 114 -33.15 35.18 25.71
CA LYS A 114 -34.45 34.73 25.20
C LYS A 114 -34.59 33.23 25.54
N HIS A 115 -35.55 32.91 26.40
CA HIS A 115 -35.94 31.53 26.67
C HIS A 115 -36.85 30.98 25.56
N VAL A 116 -36.72 29.69 25.28
CA VAL A 116 -37.89 28.79 25.22
C VAL A 116 -37.53 27.59 26.09
N SER A 117 -38.42 27.21 27.01
CA SER A 117 -38.26 26.05 27.89
C SER A 117 -39.18 24.91 27.43
N ALA A 118 -38.68 23.68 27.46
CA ALA A 118 -39.51 22.47 27.52
C ALA A 118 -38.71 21.29 28.10
N TYR A 119 -39.07 20.93 29.32
CA TYR A 119 -38.95 19.64 30.01
C TYR A 119 -38.19 18.49 29.34
N GLY A 120 -37.20 17.94 30.06
CA GLY A 120 -36.54 16.69 29.68
C GLY A 120 -37.29 15.45 30.17
N LEU A 121 -36.98 14.30 29.55
CA LEU A 121 -37.39 12.98 30.04
C LEU A 121 -36.16 12.18 30.50
N CYS A 122 -36.22 11.68 31.73
CA CYS A 122 -35.20 10.83 32.34
C CYS A 122 -35.26 9.41 31.72
N PRO A 123 -34.14 8.67 31.57
CA PRO A 123 -34.15 7.26 31.17
C PRO A 123 -34.67 6.34 32.30
N LYS A 124 -35.94 6.52 32.69
CA LYS A 124 -36.70 5.71 33.65
C LYS A 124 -38.11 5.46 33.10
N SER A 125 -38.26 4.47 32.22
CA SER A 125 -39.57 3.98 31.76
C SER A 125 -39.59 2.50 31.40
N TYR A 126 -38.48 1.93 30.93
CA TYR A 126 -38.37 0.49 30.65
C TYR A 126 -38.64 -0.44 31.84
N ALA A 127 -38.50 0.03 33.08
CA ALA A 127 -38.96 -0.70 34.27
C ALA A 127 -40.48 -0.58 34.46
N SER A 128 -41.00 0.66 34.44
CA SER A 128 -42.41 0.95 34.68
C SER A 128 -43.35 0.34 33.64
N LEU A 129 -42.95 0.20 32.37
CA LEU A 129 -43.74 -0.55 31.38
C LEU A 129 -43.75 -2.06 31.65
N ALA A 130 -42.65 -2.62 32.17
CA ALA A 130 -42.59 -4.04 32.53
C ALA A 130 -43.41 -4.33 33.79
N GLU A 131 -43.40 -3.41 34.76
CA GLU A 131 -44.28 -3.46 35.94
C GLU A 131 -45.76 -3.33 35.53
N ALA A 132 -46.10 -2.40 34.63
CA ALA A 132 -47.47 -2.25 34.11
C ALA A 132 -47.99 -3.54 33.45
N ILE A 133 -47.18 -4.18 32.59
CA ILE A 133 -47.55 -5.44 31.91
C ILE A 133 -47.77 -6.59 32.90
N VAL A 134 -47.04 -6.62 34.02
CA VAL A 134 -47.21 -7.62 35.09
C VAL A 134 -48.45 -7.32 35.95
N VAL A 135 -48.80 -6.06 36.16
CA VAL A 135 -50.02 -5.66 36.88
C VAL A 135 -51.28 -5.94 36.05
N THR A 136 -51.25 -5.75 34.72
CA THR A 136 -52.36 -6.11 33.84
C THR A 136 -52.57 -7.62 33.71
N SER A 137 -51.60 -8.46 34.12
CA SER A 137 -51.74 -9.93 34.11
C SER A 137 -52.15 -10.52 35.47
N SER A 138 -52.71 -9.73 36.40
CA SER A 138 -53.13 -10.21 37.74
C SER A 138 -54.51 -9.75 38.18
N THR A 139 -55.43 -9.51 37.23
CA THR A 139 -56.85 -9.26 37.48
C THR A 139 -57.69 -9.99 36.44
N ASP A 140 -58.42 -11.03 36.85
CA ASP A 140 -59.27 -11.84 35.95
C ASP A 140 -60.51 -11.05 35.51
N VAL A 141 -60.49 -10.53 34.29
CA VAL A 141 -61.67 -10.09 33.52
C VAL A 141 -61.42 -10.43 32.05
N ASP A 142 -62.32 -11.21 31.43
CA ASP A 142 -62.30 -11.45 29.99
C ASP A 142 -62.83 -10.21 29.22
N ASP A 143 -62.08 -9.76 28.21
CA ASP A 143 -62.38 -8.78 27.13
C ASP A 143 -61.36 -7.62 27.04
N ASP A 144 -60.12 -7.88 26.57
CA ASP A 144 -59.21 -6.79 26.17
C ASP A 144 -58.12 -7.13 25.11
N GLU A 145 -58.41 -8.01 24.13
CA GLU A 145 -57.48 -8.24 23.00
C GLU A 145 -57.18 -6.97 22.19
N SER A 146 -58.13 -6.01 22.17
CA SER A 146 -58.01 -4.75 21.43
C SER A 146 -56.84 -3.87 21.90
N VAL A 147 -56.65 -3.72 23.22
CA VAL A 147 -55.60 -2.86 23.77
C VAL A 147 -54.20 -3.46 23.57
N ALA A 148 -54.09 -4.79 23.58
CA ALA A 148 -52.83 -5.48 23.28
C ALA A 148 -52.37 -5.24 21.82
N ASP A 149 -53.30 -5.29 20.86
CA ASP A 149 -53.00 -5.03 19.45
C ASP A 149 -52.75 -3.53 19.16
N GLU A 150 -53.46 -2.59 19.79
CA GLU A 150 -53.13 -1.16 19.70
C GLU A 150 -51.71 -0.85 20.21
N ILE A 151 -51.32 -1.42 21.35
CA ILE A 151 -49.95 -1.27 21.89
C ILE A 151 -48.91 -1.89 20.94
N GLN A 152 -49.22 -3.01 20.30
CA GLN A 152 -48.34 -3.66 19.31
C GLN A 152 -48.21 -2.84 18.00
N GLU A 153 -49.32 -2.27 17.49
CA GLU A 153 -49.32 -1.38 16.33
C GLU A 153 -48.52 -0.11 16.64
N LEU A 154 -48.76 0.55 17.78
CA LEU A 154 -47.98 1.70 18.25
C LEU A 154 -46.49 1.37 18.37
N LEU A 155 -46.13 0.17 18.83
CA LEU A 155 -44.74 -0.29 18.89
C LEU A 155 -44.15 -0.56 17.50
N GLU A 156 -44.88 -1.05 16.50
CA GLU A 156 -44.37 -1.10 15.12
C GLU A 156 -44.34 0.27 14.44
N GLU A 157 -45.29 1.17 14.72
CA GLU A 157 -45.29 2.56 14.27
C GLU A 157 -44.08 3.33 14.82
N MET A 158 -43.81 3.27 16.12
CA MET A 158 -42.59 3.81 16.72
C MET A 158 -41.34 3.25 16.03
N LYS A 159 -41.27 1.95 15.76
CA LYS A 159 -40.17 1.37 14.98
C LYS A 159 -40.16 1.86 13.52
N ARG A 160 -41.31 2.07 12.86
CA ARG A 160 -41.40 2.64 11.49
C ARG A 160 -40.84 4.07 11.51
N GLU A 161 -41.14 4.85 12.53
CA GLU A 161 -40.67 6.22 12.68
C GLU A 161 -39.20 6.30 13.10
N ASP A 162 -38.70 5.40 13.94
CA ASP A 162 -37.26 5.23 14.18
C ASP A 162 -36.51 4.84 12.89
N ARG A 163 -37.09 3.96 12.06
CA ARG A 163 -36.54 3.60 10.74
C ARG A 163 -36.54 4.81 9.78
N ARG A 164 -37.62 5.62 9.76
CA ARG A 164 -37.69 6.89 9.00
C ARG A 164 -36.69 7.92 9.51
N GLN A 165 -36.60 8.14 10.83
CA GLN A 165 -35.61 9.02 11.45
C GLN A 165 -34.18 8.54 11.18
N PHE A 166 -33.90 7.24 11.21
CA PHE A 166 -32.58 6.70 10.87
C PHE A 166 -32.21 6.99 9.42
N ASP A 167 -33.09 6.71 8.45
CA ASP A 167 -32.84 7.04 7.04
C ASP A 167 -32.91 8.55 6.71
N TYR A 168 -33.52 9.36 7.59
CA TYR A 168 -33.47 10.83 7.52
C TYR A 168 -32.16 11.37 8.10
N ARG A 169 -31.71 10.87 9.26
CA ARG A 169 -30.38 11.15 9.85
C ARG A 169 -29.28 10.75 8.88
N ARG A 170 -29.36 9.56 8.27
CA ARG A 170 -28.43 9.06 7.25
C ARG A 170 -28.42 9.91 5.97
N ARG A 171 -29.58 10.43 5.54
CA ARG A 171 -29.66 11.43 4.46
C ARG A 171 -29.18 12.82 4.91
N GLY A 172 -29.26 13.13 6.19
CA GLY A 172 -28.69 14.32 6.82
C GLY A 172 -27.17 14.26 6.95
N GLU A 173 -26.60 13.10 7.27
CA GLU A 173 -25.17 12.79 7.27
C GLU A 173 -24.62 12.89 5.85
N LEU A 174 -25.28 12.26 4.86
CA LEU A 174 -24.96 12.43 3.43
C LEU A 174 -25.17 13.87 2.90
N LYS A 175 -25.81 14.77 3.67
CA LYS A 175 -25.88 16.22 3.40
C LYS A 175 -24.88 17.04 4.23
N LYS A 176 -24.37 16.51 5.35
CA LYS A 176 -23.45 17.19 6.29
C LYS A 176 -22.00 16.72 6.18
N GLU A 177 -21.72 15.58 5.55
CA GLU A 177 -20.35 15.13 5.25
C GLU A 177 -19.73 15.99 4.12
N ARG A 178 -19.28 17.18 4.53
CA ARG A 178 -18.23 18.02 3.90
C ARG A 178 -18.58 18.59 2.52
N GLY A 179 -19.69 19.35 2.47
CA GLY A 179 -19.98 20.33 1.40
C GLY A 179 -20.26 19.78 0.00
N MET A 180 -20.16 18.46 -0.21
CA MET A 180 -20.29 17.85 -1.52
C MET A 180 -21.77 17.64 -1.91
N GLY A 181 -22.26 18.41 -2.89
CA GLY A 181 -23.63 18.27 -3.39
C GLY A 181 -23.96 16.83 -3.86
N VAL A 182 -25.16 16.34 -3.54
CA VAL A 182 -25.55 14.92 -3.71
C VAL A 182 -25.36 14.38 -5.14
N GLY A 183 -25.56 15.21 -6.17
CA GLY A 183 -25.29 14.83 -7.57
C GLY A 183 -23.79 14.62 -7.83
N LYS A 184 -22.94 15.50 -7.29
CA LYS A 184 -21.47 15.43 -7.37
C LYS A 184 -20.94 14.18 -6.68
N TYR A 185 -21.41 13.90 -5.47
CA TYR A 185 -21.08 12.67 -4.75
C TYR A 185 -21.49 11.42 -5.55
N LYS A 186 -22.70 11.37 -6.11
CA LYS A 186 -23.15 10.25 -6.96
C LYS A 186 -22.24 10.05 -8.18
N ASN A 187 -21.79 11.13 -8.82
CA ASN A 187 -20.90 11.05 -9.99
C ASN A 187 -19.47 10.65 -9.61
N LEU A 188 -18.87 11.22 -8.56
CA LEU A 188 -17.55 10.80 -8.07
C LEU A 188 -17.58 9.35 -7.56
N ARG A 189 -18.65 8.91 -6.89
CA ARG A 189 -18.82 7.51 -6.47
C ARG A 189 -18.94 6.56 -7.68
N ARG A 190 -19.61 6.96 -8.77
CA ARG A 190 -19.63 6.19 -10.03
C ARG A 190 -18.22 6.06 -10.61
N ARG A 191 -17.44 7.15 -10.65
CA ARG A 191 -16.03 7.14 -11.11
C ARG A 191 -15.16 6.25 -10.21
N GLN A 192 -15.32 6.32 -8.88
CA GLN A 192 -14.60 5.46 -7.93
C GLN A 192 -14.92 3.97 -8.15
N VAL A 193 -16.19 3.61 -8.38
CA VAL A 193 -16.57 2.21 -8.70
C VAL A 193 -15.79 1.75 -9.93
N LYS A 194 -15.80 2.52 -11.03
CA LYS A 194 -15.04 2.18 -12.24
C LYS A 194 -13.53 2.02 -11.98
N ILE A 195 -12.91 2.95 -11.24
CA ILE A 195 -11.49 2.89 -10.89
C ILE A 195 -11.14 1.63 -10.08
N GLU A 196 -12.04 1.16 -9.21
CA GLU A 196 -11.83 -0.06 -8.42
C GLU A 196 -12.19 -1.36 -9.15
N THR A 197 -13.16 -1.36 -10.06
CA THR A 197 -13.73 -2.60 -10.64
C THR A 197 -13.51 -2.81 -12.14
N GLU A 198 -13.13 -1.77 -12.88
CA GLU A 198 -12.89 -1.86 -14.33
C GLU A 198 -11.39 -1.75 -14.67
N ALA A 199 -10.50 -1.59 -13.68
CA ALA A 199 -9.07 -1.30 -13.92
C ALA A 199 -8.33 -2.36 -14.74
N TRP A 200 -8.62 -3.65 -14.54
CA TRP A 200 -7.99 -4.74 -15.31
C TRP A 200 -8.75 -5.05 -16.62
N GLU A 201 -10.08 -4.86 -16.63
CA GLU A 201 -10.91 -4.99 -17.83
C GLU A 201 -10.56 -3.90 -18.86
N GLN A 202 -10.43 -2.64 -18.42
CA GLN A 202 -9.97 -1.51 -19.24
C GLN A 202 -8.56 -1.76 -19.76
N ALA A 203 -7.62 -2.21 -18.93
CA ALA A 203 -6.27 -2.53 -19.40
C ALA A 203 -6.26 -3.69 -20.42
N ALA A 204 -7.06 -4.74 -20.22
CA ALA A 204 -7.24 -5.81 -21.20
C ALA A 204 -7.89 -5.32 -22.51
N LYS A 205 -8.80 -4.34 -22.44
CA LYS A 205 -9.37 -3.69 -23.61
C LYS A 205 -8.33 -2.83 -24.35
N GLU A 206 -7.59 -1.98 -23.64
CA GLU A 206 -6.53 -1.12 -24.23
C GLU A 206 -5.48 -1.95 -24.97
N TYR A 207 -5.15 -3.15 -24.49
CA TYR A 207 -4.26 -4.09 -25.19
C TYR A 207 -4.88 -4.67 -26.48
N LYS A 208 -6.18 -4.99 -26.48
CA LYS A 208 -6.89 -5.48 -27.68
C LYS A 208 -7.08 -4.39 -28.72
N ASP A 209 -7.53 -3.21 -28.29
CA ASP A 209 -7.73 -2.05 -29.15
C ASP A 209 -6.41 -1.67 -29.83
N LEU A 210 -5.29 -1.63 -29.08
CA LEU A 210 -3.97 -1.31 -29.62
C LEU A 210 -3.40 -2.40 -30.55
N LEU A 211 -3.64 -3.69 -30.29
CA LEU A 211 -3.32 -4.74 -31.26
C LEU A 211 -4.14 -4.57 -32.55
N LYS A 212 -5.44 -4.29 -32.43
CA LYS A 212 -6.33 -4.05 -33.58
C LYS A 212 -5.84 -2.86 -34.42
N ASP A 213 -5.52 -1.74 -33.77
CA ASP A 213 -4.98 -0.55 -34.44
C ASP A 213 -3.67 -0.87 -35.19
N MET A 214 -2.77 -1.66 -34.60
CA MET A 214 -1.53 -2.08 -35.27
C MET A 214 -1.81 -2.96 -36.51
N CYS A 215 -2.80 -3.87 -36.44
CA CYS A 215 -3.21 -4.69 -37.58
C CYS A 215 -3.90 -3.89 -38.68
N GLU A 216 -4.80 -2.97 -38.35
CA GLU A 216 -5.56 -2.17 -39.32
C GLU A 216 -4.69 -1.08 -39.97
N GLN A 217 -3.85 -0.38 -39.20
CA GLN A 217 -3.07 0.76 -39.67
C GLN A 217 -1.68 0.37 -40.22
N LYS A 218 -1.29 -0.91 -40.12
CA LYS A 218 0.07 -1.44 -40.44
C LYS A 218 1.22 -0.75 -39.69
N LEU A 219 0.92 -0.03 -38.60
CA LEU A 219 1.89 0.74 -37.82
C LEU A 219 2.70 -0.13 -36.85
N ALA A 220 3.66 -0.88 -37.39
CA ALA A 220 4.62 -1.65 -36.59
C ALA A 220 5.61 -0.83 -35.73
N PRO A 221 6.18 0.33 -36.17
CA PRO A 221 7.44 0.82 -35.56
C PRO A 221 7.31 1.90 -34.47
N ASN A 222 6.22 2.68 -34.42
CA ASN A 222 6.19 3.93 -33.64
C ASN A 222 5.85 3.77 -32.14
N LEU A 223 5.67 2.54 -31.66
CA LEU A 223 5.34 2.27 -30.27
C LEU A 223 6.63 2.10 -29.43
N PRO A 224 6.76 2.73 -28.24
CA PRO A 224 7.95 2.56 -27.39
C PRO A 224 8.24 1.09 -27.11
N TYR A 225 9.48 0.65 -27.36
CA TYR A 225 9.95 -0.75 -27.36
C TYR A 225 9.39 -1.64 -26.22
N MET A 226 9.27 -1.13 -25.00
CA MET A 226 8.70 -1.90 -23.89
C MET A 226 7.20 -2.19 -24.06
N LYS A 227 6.43 -1.26 -24.63
CA LYS A 227 5.01 -1.53 -24.95
C LYS A 227 4.88 -2.58 -26.05
N SER A 228 5.70 -2.54 -27.10
CA SER A 228 5.61 -3.54 -28.18
C SER A 228 6.00 -4.94 -27.68
N LEU A 229 6.98 -5.06 -26.77
CA LEU A 229 7.25 -6.32 -26.07
C LEU A 229 6.02 -6.84 -25.29
N PHE A 230 5.37 -6.00 -24.47
CA PHE A 230 4.18 -6.42 -23.72
C PHE A 230 3.00 -6.82 -24.63
N LEU A 231 2.82 -6.17 -25.79
CA LEU A 231 1.82 -6.57 -26.78
C LEU A 231 2.18 -7.93 -27.43
N GLY A 232 3.44 -8.10 -27.82
CA GLY A 232 3.94 -9.37 -28.38
C GLY A 232 3.86 -10.56 -27.41
N TRP A 233 3.86 -10.32 -26.10
CA TRP A 233 3.63 -11.36 -25.09
C TRP A 233 2.15 -11.61 -24.81
N TYR A 234 1.28 -10.61 -25.01
CA TYR A 234 -0.11 -10.64 -24.59
C TYR A 234 -0.95 -11.68 -25.34
N GLU A 235 -0.92 -11.68 -26.67
CA GLU A 235 -1.71 -12.62 -27.49
C GLU A 235 -1.26 -14.09 -27.30
N PRO A 236 0.04 -14.44 -27.35
CA PRO A 236 0.50 -15.80 -27.09
C PRO A 236 0.16 -16.29 -25.68
N LEU A 237 0.28 -15.43 -24.66
CA LEU A 237 -0.10 -15.75 -23.28
C LEU A 237 -1.62 -15.96 -23.14
N CYS A 238 -2.43 -15.07 -23.74
CA CYS A 238 -3.89 -15.18 -23.75
C CYS A 238 -4.34 -16.48 -24.43
N SER A 239 -3.73 -16.83 -25.57
CA SER A 239 -4.00 -18.06 -26.31
C SER A 239 -3.69 -19.31 -25.49
N LYS A 240 -2.55 -19.35 -24.78
CA LYS A 240 -2.24 -20.48 -23.88
C LYS A 240 -3.18 -20.57 -22.68
N ILE A 241 -3.57 -19.45 -22.07
CA ILE A 241 -4.53 -19.44 -20.97
C ILE A 241 -5.91 -19.91 -21.45
N ALA A 242 -6.38 -19.45 -22.60
CA ALA A 242 -7.65 -19.87 -23.19
C ALA A 242 -7.68 -21.38 -23.51
N ALA A 243 -6.59 -21.92 -24.08
CA ALA A 243 -6.45 -23.36 -24.33
C ALA A 243 -6.48 -24.19 -23.02
N GLU A 244 -5.84 -23.71 -21.95
CA GLU A 244 -5.90 -24.36 -20.63
C GLU A 244 -7.28 -24.26 -19.99
N GLN A 245 -7.97 -23.13 -20.10
CA GLN A 245 -9.36 -22.99 -19.66
C GLN A 245 -10.27 -24.00 -20.37
N GLU A 246 -10.11 -24.18 -21.68
CA GLU A 246 -10.90 -25.15 -22.43
C GLU A 246 -10.59 -26.61 -22.03
N LEU A 247 -9.32 -26.95 -21.76
CA LEU A 247 -8.96 -28.25 -21.17
C LEU A 247 -9.53 -28.45 -19.75
N CYS A 248 -9.76 -27.37 -18.99
CA CYS A 248 -10.44 -27.43 -17.69
C CYS A 248 -11.95 -27.64 -17.86
N ARG A 249 -12.62 -26.92 -18.78
CA ARG A 249 -14.07 -27.08 -19.09
C ARG A 249 -14.40 -28.49 -19.56
N GLN A 250 -13.57 -29.05 -20.43
CA GLN A 250 -13.73 -30.41 -20.95
C GLN A 250 -13.39 -31.51 -19.90
N GLY A 251 -13.08 -31.15 -18.65
CA GLY A 251 -12.74 -32.09 -17.57
C GLY A 251 -11.42 -32.85 -17.77
N LYS A 252 -10.68 -32.54 -18.84
CA LYS A 252 -9.43 -33.20 -19.23
C LYS A 252 -8.28 -32.82 -18.28
N ASN A 253 -8.26 -31.59 -17.77
CA ASN A 253 -7.31 -31.18 -16.75
C ASN A 253 -7.82 -31.45 -15.32
N ARG A 254 -7.23 -32.45 -14.65
CA ARG A 254 -7.49 -32.79 -13.24
C ARG A 254 -6.53 -32.09 -12.24
N ALA A 255 -5.84 -31.02 -12.64
CA ALA A 255 -4.93 -30.29 -11.77
C ALA A 255 -5.66 -29.52 -10.67
N ALA A 256 -5.01 -29.38 -9.50
CA ALA A 256 -5.59 -28.68 -8.35
C ALA A 256 -5.72 -27.14 -8.50
N TYR A 257 -5.41 -26.58 -9.67
CA TYR A 257 -5.76 -25.20 -10.06
C TYR A 257 -6.98 -25.12 -11.00
N ALA A 258 -7.37 -26.22 -11.67
CA ALA A 258 -8.37 -26.20 -12.74
C ALA A 258 -9.73 -25.61 -12.32
N PRO A 259 -10.29 -25.90 -11.13
CA PRO A 259 -11.56 -25.30 -10.67
C PRO A 259 -11.54 -23.78 -10.45
N TYR A 260 -10.36 -23.15 -10.57
CA TYR A 260 -10.16 -21.72 -10.38
C TYR A 260 -9.78 -20.98 -11.68
N PHE A 261 -9.40 -21.72 -12.73
CA PHE A 261 -8.78 -21.16 -13.94
C PHE A 261 -9.83 -20.56 -14.90
N ASP A 262 -11.06 -21.08 -14.89
CA ASP A 262 -12.17 -20.61 -15.72
C ASP A 262 -13.05 -19.54 -15.02
N LEU A 263 -12.61 -19.02 -13.87
CA LEU A 263 -13.38 -18.04 -13.09
C LEU A 263 -13.14 -16.57 -13.51
N LEU A 264 -12.21 -16.33 -14.42
CA LEU A 264 -11.88 -15.02 -14.99
C LEU A 264 -11.48 -15.18 -16.47
N PRO A 265 -11.96 -14.31 -17.38
CA PRO A 265 -11.49 -14.25 -18.77
C PRO A 265 -9.97 -14.22 -18.95
N ALA A 266 -9.48 -14.95 -19.96
CA ALA A 266 -8.06 -15.22 -20.20
C ALA A 266 -7.21 -13.95 -20.46
N ASP A 267 -7.81 -12.94 -21.07
CA ASP A 267 -7.23 -11.61 -21.34
C ASP A 267 -6.86 -10.87 -20.06
N MET A 268 -7.79 -10.79 -19.09
CA MET A 268 -7.51 -10.21 -17.77
C MET A 268 -6.48 -11.05 -17.02
N MET A 269 -6.50 -12.39 -17.14
CA MET A 269 -5.46 -13.24 -16.54
C MET A 269 -4.07 -12.96 -17.13
N SER A 270 -3.95 -12.75 -18.44
CA SER A 270 -2.70 -12.33 -19.10
C SER A 270 -2.20 -10.98 -18.57
N VAL A 271 -3.06 -9.95 -18.59
CA VAL A 271 -2.68 -8.59 -18.16
C VAL A 271 -2.28 -8.56 -16.69
N ILE A 272 -3.02 -9.23 -15.81
CA ILE A 272 -2.67 -9.35 -14.38
C ILE A 272 -1.33 -10.05 -14.21
N THR A 273 -1.08 -11.14 -14.95
CA THR A 273 0.16 -11.92 -14.86
C THR A 273 1.38 -11.09 -15.27
N MET A 274 1.34 -10.44 -16.45
CA MET A 274 2.44 -9.60 -16.93
C MET A 274 2.71 -8.43 -15.96
N HIS A 275 1.68 -7.67 -15.58
CA HIS A 275 1.86 -6.50 -14.72
C HIS A 275 2.29 -6.87 -13.29
N LYS A 276 1.81 -7.97 -12.71
CA LYS A 276 2.27 -8.41 -11.38
C LYS A 276 3.67 -9.01 -11.41
N MET A 277 4.10 -9.61 -12.52
CA MET A 277 5.51 -9.99 -12.71
C MET A 277 6.40 -8.75 -12.80
N MET A 278 6.09 -7.82 -13.69
CA MET A 278 6.92 -6.65 -13.96
C MET A 278 6.99 -5.69 -12.77
N ALA A 279 5.89 -5.53 -12.01
CA ALA A 279 5.91 -4.82 -10.73
C ALA A 279 6.87 -5.47 -9.71
N LEU A 280 6.93 -6.81 -9.66
CA LEU A 280 7.83 -7.52 -8.77
C LEU A 280 9.30 -7.43 -9.18
N LEU A 281 9.58 -7.29 -10.48
CA LEU A 281 10.92 -7.11 -11.02
C LEU A 281 11.43 -5.68 -10.77
N MET A 282 10.58 -4.65 -10.92
CA MET A 282 10.91 -3.27 -10.48
C MET A 282 11.24 -3.18 -8.99
N THR A 283 10.51 -3.92 -8.14
CA THR A 283 10.80 -3.99 -6.69
C THR A 283 11.77 -5.11 -6.30
N GLY A 284 12.40 -5.75 -7.29
CA GLY A 284 13.20 -6.95 -7.13
C GLY A 284 14.64 -6.64 -6.74
N GLY A 285 15.04 -7.01 -5.53
CA GLY A 285 16.43 -6.86 -5.08
C GLY A 285 17.44 -7.60 -5.97
N GLU A 286 18.64 -7.04 -6.06
CA GLU A 286 19.84 -7.48 -6.79
C GLU A 286 19.61 -8.32 -8.07
N HIS A 287 19.81 -7.63 -9.20
CA HIS A 287 19.70 -8.12 -10.59
C HIS A 287 18.28 -8.22 -11.18
N GLY A 288 17.27 -7.60 -10.54
CA GLY A 288 15.90 -7.57 -11.07
C GLY A 288 15.25 -8.96 -10.96
N ASN A 289 15.32 -9.56 -9.77
CA ASN A 289 14.93 -10.94 -9.54
C ASN A 289 13.62 -11.06 -8.73
N ALA A 290 12.59 -11.66 -9.32
CA ALA A 290 11.37 -12.02 -8.57
C ALA A 290 11.52 -13.41 -7.93
N ARG A 291 11.30 -13.56 -6.62
CA ARG A 291 11.27 -14.88 -5.96
C ARG A 291 10.03 -15.65 -6.41
N VAL A 292 10.20 -16.86 -6.96
CA VAL A 292 9.10 -17.65 -7.58
C VAL A 292 7.87 -17.79 -6.68
N VAL A 293 8.08 -18.10 -5.39
CA VAL A 293 6.98 -18.26 -4.42
C VAL A 293 6.25 -16.94 -4.13
N GLN A 294 6.97 -15.81 -4.13
CA GLN A 294 6.37 -14.49 -3.92
C GLN A 294 5.55 -14.07 -5.15
N ALA A 295 6.10 -14.27 -6.36
CA ALA A 295 5.39 -14.03 -7.62
C ALA A 295 4.12 -14.89 -7.74
N ALA A 296 4.22 -16.19 -7.49
CA ALA A 296 3.09 -17.10 -7.56
C ALA A 296 1.97 -16.74 -6.56
N CYS A 297 2.33 -16.36 -5.34
CA CYS A 297 1.34 -15.87 -4.37
C CYS A 297 0.73 -14.53 -4.79
N MET A 298 1.52 -13.54 -5.21
CA MET A 298 1.00 -12.20 -5.55
C MET A 298 0.16 -12.18 -6.83
N ILE A 299 0.49 -12.99 -7.84
CA ILE A 299 -0.37 -13.21 -9.01
C ILE A 299 -1.66 -13.92 -8.57
N GLY A 300 -1.56 -15.01 -7.80
CA GLY A 300 -2.73 -15.74 -7.29
C GLY A 300 -3.67 -14.89 -6.42
N ASP A 301 -3.14 -14.02 -5.56
CA ASP A 301 -3.90 -13.06 -4.76
C ASP A 301 -4.61 -12.01 -5.63
N ALA A 302 -3.96 -11.51 -6.69
CA ALA A 302 -4.56 -10.58 -7.63
C ALA A 302 -5.69 -11.23 -8.46
N ILE A 303 -5.49 -12.47 -8.92
CA ILE A 303 -6.53 -13.24 -9.62
C ILE A 303 -7.70 -13.57 -8.68
N GLU A 304 -7.47 -13.99 -7.42
CA GLU A 304 -8.56 -14.21 -6.46
C GLU A 304 -9.34 -12.90 -6.22
N GLN A 305 -8.65 -11.76 -6.12
CA GLN A 305 -9.29 -10.47 -5.96
C GLN A 305 -10.17 -10.12 -7.16
N GLU A 306 -9.68 -10.28 -8.39
CA GLU A 306 -10.45 -9.92 -9.58
C GLU A 306 -11.63 -10.87 -9.84
N VAL A 307 -11.44 -12.17 -9.61
CA VAL A 307 -12.52 -13.17 -9.63
C VAL A 307 -13.68 -12.76 -8.71
N ARG A 308 -13.41 -12.14 -7.56
CA ARG A 308 -14.46 -11.65 -6.63
C ARG A 308 -15.22 -10.45 -7.20
N ILE A 309 -14.50 -9.50 -7.79
CA ILE A 309 -15.07 -8.28 -8.40
C ILE A 309 -15.93 -8.67 -9.60
N HIS A 310 -15.39 -9.44 -10.54
CA HIS A 310 -16.09 -9.97 -11.71
C HIS A 310 -17.36 -10.74 -11.31
N ASN A 311 -17.28 -11.68 -10.36
CA ASN A 311 -18.46 -12.41 -9.87
C ASN A 311 -19.50 -11.52 -9.16
N PHE A 312 -19.08 -10.44 -8.50
CA PHE A 312 -20.01 -9.49 -7.87
C PHE A 312 -20.74 -8.66 -8.94
N LEU A 313 -20.02 -8.19 -9.97
CA LEU A 313 -20.60 -7.45 -11.10
C LEU A 313 -21.58 -8.35 -11.88
N GLU A 314 -21.20 -9.57 -12.24
CA GLU A 314 -22.08 -10.51 -12.95
C GLU A 314 -23.34 -10.88 -12.16
N LYS A 315 -23.23 -11.14 -10.85
CA LYS A 315 -24.40 -11.32 -9.97
C LYS A 315 -25.28 -10.07 -9.90
N THR A 316 -24.76 -8.88 -10.19
CA THR A 316 -25.50 -7.62 -10.19
C THR A 316 -26.12 -7.31 -11.56
N LYS A 317 -25.44 -7.65 -12.67
CA LYS A 317 -25.99 -7.60 -14.04
C LYS A 317 -27.18 -8.56 -14.15
N LYS A 318 -27.01 -9.82 -13.74
CA LYS A 318 -28.09 -10.83 -13.75
C LYS A 318 -29.29 -10.37 -12.92
N LYS A 319 -29.09 -9.90 -11.68
CA LYS A 319 -30.18 -9.31 -10.86
C LYS A 319 -30.88 -8.07 -11.45
N LYS A 320 -30.29 -7.37 -12.43
CA LYS A 320 -31.02 -6.38 -13.22
C LYS A 320 -31.84 -7.06 -14.30
N ILE A 321 -31.22 -7.90 -15.12
CA ILE A 321 -31.90 -8.65 -16.19
C ILE A 321 -33.08 -9.46 -15.62
N ASP A 322 -32.89 -10.18 -14.51
CA ASP A 322 -33.93 -10.92 -13.76
C ASP A 322 -35.06 -10.02 -13.20
N LYS A 323 -34.86 -8.71 -13.12
CA LYS A 323 -35.85 -7.73 -12.65
C LYS A 323 -36.53 -7.04 -13.83
N ASP A 324 -35.77 -6.69 -14.85
CA ASP A 324 -36.24 -6.02 -16.06
C ASP A 324 -37.10 -7.01 -16.88
N MET A 325 -36.67 -8.28 -17.02
CA MET A 325 -37.47 -9.41 -17.54
C MET A 325 -38.73 -9.69 -16.70
N LYS A 326 -38.71 -9.45 -15.39
CA LYS A 326 -39.90 -9.61 -14.54
C LYS A 326 -40.92 -8.46 -14.67
N SER A 327 -40.72 -7.59 -15.65
CA SER A 327 -41.77 -6.70 -16.18
C SER A 327 -42.60 -7.39 -17.26
N GLU A 328 -42.06 -8.39 -17.97
CA GLU A 328 -42.65 -8.99 -19.18
C GLU A 328 -42.38 -10.51 -19.26
N GLY A 329 -43.39 -11.32 -18.89
CA GLY A 329 -43.42 -12.75 -19.17
C GLY A 329 -42.91 -13.67 -18.05
N ASP A 330 -43.50 -14.87 -17.98
CA ASP A 330 -43.15 -15.93 -17.02
C ASP A 330 -42.55 -17.14 -17.76
N ALA A 331 -41.45 -17.69 -17.23
CA ALA A 331 -40.98 -19.08 -17.38
C ALA A 331 -39.52 -19.25 -16.90
N SER A 332 -39.29 -20.13 -15.91
CA SER A 332 -38.12 -21.06 -15.83
C SER A 332 -38.13 -21.88 -14.53
N ASP A 333 -39.26 -22.54 -14.23
CA ASP A 333 -39.49 -23.11 -12.90
C ASP A 333 -38.86 -24.50 -12.67
N VAL A 334 -37.59 -24.51 -12.27
CA VAL A 334 -36.94 -25.64 -11.56
C VAL A 334 -35.99 -25.11 -10.48
N VAL A 335 -35.07 -24.20 -10.87
CA VAL A 335 -34.02 -23.65 -9.98
C VAL A 335 -34.61 -22.74 -8.90
N THR A 336 -35.80 -22.17 -9.15
CA THR A 336 -36.62 -21.40 -8.21
C THR A 336 -36.99 -22.18 -6.96
N GLN A 337 -37.40 -23.44 -7.08
CA GLN A 337 -37.92 -24.20 -5.94
C GLN A 337 -36.91 -24.33 -4.78
N GLU A 338 -35.63 -24.59 -5.05
CA GLU A 338 -34.61 -24.65 -3.99
C GLU A 338 -34.35 -23.28 -3.37
N GLN A 339 -34.29 -22.22 -4.18
CA GLN A 339 -34.11 -20.86 -3.69
C GLN A 339 -35.30 -20.39 -2.85
N ASP A 340 -36.54 -20.71 -3.23
CA ASP A 340 -37.73 -20.34 -2.48
C ASP A 340 -37.99 -21.23 -1.26
N LYS A 341 -37.61 -22.52 -1.29
CA LYS A 341 -37.49 -23.36 -0.08
C LYS A 341 -36.48 -22.73 0.91
N LEU A 342 -35.33 -22.24 0.43
CA LEU A 342 -34.34 -21.58 1.28
C LEU A 342 -34.80 -20.19 1.75
N ARG A 343 -35.47 -19.38 0.92
CA ARG A 343 -36.07 -18.10 1.31
C ARG A 343 -37.16 -18.29 2.36
N LYS A 344 -38.10 -19.22 2.17
CA LYS A 344 -39.12 -19.58 3.19
C LYS A 344 -38.45 -19.99 4.51
N ARG A 345 -37.33 -20.73 4.46
CA ARG A 345 -36.52 -21.10 5.64
C ARG A 345 -35.83 -19.88 6.30
N VAL A 346 -35.26 -18.96 5.52
CA VAL A 346 -34.67 -17.70 6.02
C VAL A 346 -35.74 -16.79 6.64
N THR A 347 -36.88 -16.60 5.98
CA THR A 347 -38.00 -15.80 6.47
C THR A 347 -38.57 -16.38 7.77
N ASN A 348 -38.72 -17.70 7.89
CA ASN A 348 -39.14 -18.32 9.16
C ASN A 348 -38.09 -18.17 10.27
N LEU A 349 -36.79 -18.21 9.96
CA LEU A 349 -35.73 -17.92 10.95
C LEU A 349 -35.67 -16.43 11.33
N MET A 350 -36.06 -15.52 10.44
CA MET A 350 -36.22 -14.09 10.73
C MET A 350 -37.47 -13.80 11.58
N LYS A 351 -38.62 -14.39 11.26
CA LYS A 351 -39.84 -14.32 12.08
C LYS A 351 -39.59 -14.83 13.50
N LYS A 352 -38.84 -15.94 13.65
CA LYS A 352 -38.42 -16.49 14.96
C LYS A 352 -37.19 -15.78 15.57
N GLN A 353 -36.86 -14.56 15.11
CA GLN A 353 -35.75 -13.69 15.55
C GLN A 353 -34.36 -14.35 15.67
N LYS A 354 -34.11 -15.51 15.04
CA LYS A 354 -32.84 -16.26 15.14
C LYS A 354 -31.74 -15.67 14.26
N LEU A 355 -31.40 -14.40 14.47
CA LEU A 355 -30.45 -13.61 13.67
C LEU A 355 -29.06 -14.25 13.55
N ARG A 356 -28.57 -15.01 14.54
CA ARG A 356 -27.31 -15.79 14.47
C ARG A 356 -27.40 -17.03 13.56
N GLU A 357 -28.58 -17.54 13.27
CA GLU A 357 -28.80 -18.65 12.32
C GLU A 357 -29.07 -18.10 10.91
N VAL A 358 -29.90 -17.05 10.79
CA VAL A 358 -30.08 -16.29 9.54
C VAL A 358 -28.73 -15.88 8.95
N ARG A 359 -27.85 -15.26 9.76
CA ARG A 359 -26.52 -14.82 9.31
C ARG A 359 -25.60 -16.00 8.94
N ARG A 360 -25.79 -17.19 9.53
CA ARG A 360 -25.07 -18.42 9.12
C ARG A 360 -25.61 -19.00 7.80
N VAL A 361 -26.91 -18.90 7.52
CA VAL A 361 -27.49 -19.33 6.23
C VAL A 361 -27.12 -18.37 5.11
N VAL A 362 -27.20 -17.05 5.33
CA VAL A 362 -26.85 -16.03 4.33
C VAL A 362 -25.36 -16.04 4.01
N ASN A 363 -24.47 -16.18 5.00
CA ASN A 363 -23.03 -16.28 4.73
C ASN A 363 -22.69 -17.53 3.90
N ARG A 364 -23.34 -18.68 4.16
CA ARG A 364 -23.19 -19.90 3.35
C ARG A 364 -23.56 -19.72 1.86
N GLN A 365 -24.32 -18.68 1.49
CA GLN A 365 -24.62 -18.35 0.08
C GLN A 365 -23.68 -17.31 -0.54
N ASN A 366 -23.01 -16.48 0.27
CA ASN A 366 -22.10 -15.42 -0.21
C ASN A 366 -20.61 -15.80 -0.12
N ASP A 367 -20.27 -16.89 0.56
CA ASP A 367 -18.90 -17.42 0.61
C ASP A 367 -18.47 -18.03 -0.74
N THR A 368 -18.02 -17.19 -1.68
CA THR A 368 -16.97 -17.61 -2.63
C THR A 368 -15.72 -17.92 -1.80
N LYS A 369 -15.65 -19.19 -1.38
CA LYS A 369 -14.78 -19.72 -0.34
C LYS A 369 -13.34 -19.28 -0.57
N LEU A 370 -12.82 -18.47 0.37
CA LEU A 370 -11.47 -17.89 0.32
C LEU A 370 -10.46 -18.90 -0.19
N TRP A 371 -9.78 -18.59 -1.30
CA TRP A 371 -8.84 -19.52 -1.90
C TRP A 371 -7.75 -19.79 -0.87
N LYS A 372 -7.49 -21.07 -0.60
CA LYS A 372 -6.39 -21.45 0.28
C LYS A 372 -5.07 -20.93 -0.31
N PRO A 373 -4.06 -20.62 0.52
CA PRO A 373 -2.75 -20.19 0.01
C PRO A 373 -2.14 -21.15 -1.02
N ASP A 374 -2.39 -22.47 -0.88
CA ASP A 374 -1.94 -23.46 -1.84
C ASP A 374 -2.67 -23.37 -3.20
N ALA A 375 -3.93 -22.96 -3.24
CA ALA A 375 -4.68 -22.76 -4.49
C ALA A 375 -4.18 -21.52 -5.24
N ARG A 376 -4.04 -20.38 -4.55
CA ARG A 376 -3.45 -19.15 -5.11
C ARG A 376 -2.05 -19.40 -5.67
N ALA A 377 -1.18 -20.04 -4.90
CA ALA A 377 0.16 -20.38 -5.36
C ALA A 377 0.16 -21.28 -6.61
N LYS A 378 -0.75 -22.28 -6.71
CA LYS A 378 -0.85 -23.14 -7.90
C LYS A 378 -1.32 -22.38 -9.14
N VAL A 379 -2.34 -21.53 -9.01
CA VAL A 379 -2.84 -20.69 -10.12
C VAL A 379 -1.74 -19.75 -10.60
N GLY A 380 -1.10 -19.02 -9.68
CA GLY A 380 0.01 -18.13 -10.02
C GLY A 380 1.21 -18.86 -10.62
N SER A 381 1.58 -20.04 -10.13
CA SER A 381 2.66 -20.84 -10.74
C SER A 381 2.36 -21.29 -12.16
N ARG A 382 1.11 -21.67 -12.50
CA ARG A 382 0.75 -22.06 -13.88
C ARG A 382 0.73 -20.85 -14.83
N LEU A 383 0.31 -19.69 -14.36
CA LEU A 383 0.37 -18.44 -15.11
C LEU A 383 1.81 -17.98 -15.37
N ILE A 384 2.70 -18.13 -14.37
CA ILE A 384 4.14 -17.91 -14.52
C ILE A 384 4.76 -18.89 -15.52
N GLU A 385 4.38 -20.17 -15.46
CA GLU A 385 4.83 -21.18 -16.42
C GLU A 385 4.46 -20.80 -17.85
N PHE A 386 3.21 -20.35 -18.10
CA PHE A 386 2.84 -19.86 -19.43
C PHE A 386 3.59 -18.60 -19.85
N LEU A 387 3.82 -17.64 -18.95
CA LEU A 387 4.63 -16.44 -19.26
C LEU A 387 6.06 -16.82 -19.66
N LEU A 388 6.69 -17.77 -18.95
CA LEU A 388 8.02 -18.32 -19.28
C LEU A 388 8.04 -19.07 -20.63
N GLU A 389 6.92 -19.65 -21.06
CA GLU A 389 6.80 -20.35 -22.34
C GLU A 389 6.29 -19.48 -23.52
N THR A 390 6.02 -18.18 -23.31
CA THR A 390 5.40 -17.31 -24.33
C THR A 390 6.07 -15.95 -24.47
N ALA A 391 6.72 -15.43 -23.44
CA ALA A 391 7.40 -14.15 -23.50
C ALA A 391 8.83 -14.30 -24.02
N PHE A 392 9.06 -13.86 -25.26
CA PHE A 392 10.37 -13.80 -25.92
C PHE A 392 10.74 -12.34 -26.20
N ILE A 393 12.04 -12.09 -26.30
CA ILE A 393 12.61 -10.80 -26.70
C ILE A 393 13.45 -10.99 -27.96
N GLN A 394 13.32 -10.04 -28.88
CA GLN A 394 14.24 -9.80 -29.99
C GLN A 394 14.94 -8.47 -29.67
N PRO A 395 16.27 -8.44 -29.48
CA PRO A 395 17.00 -7.18 -29.36
C PRO A 395 16.75 -6.26 -30.56
N PRO A 396 16.88 -4.93 -30.40
CA PRO A 396 17.11 -4.03 -31.53
C PRO A 396 18.31 -4.52 -32.35
N ALA A 397 18.26 -4.31 -33.68
CA ALA A 397 19.20 -4.90 -34.64
C ALA A 397 20.58 -4.20 -34.65
N ASP A 398 21.30 -4.29 -33.54
CA ASP A 398 22.70 -3.86 -33.45
C ASP A 398 23.60 -4.92 -34.12
N GLN A 399 24.12 -4.58 -35.30
CA GLN A 399 25.20 -5.23 -36.08
C GLN A 399 24.85 -6.40 -37.02
N SER A 400 25.19 -6.18 -38.31
CA SER A 400 25.12 -7.07 -39.48
C SER A 400 23.71 -7.52 -39.95
N ALA A 401 23.48 -7.45 -41.27
CA ALA A 401 22.23 -7.87 -41.92
C ALA A 401 22.13 -9.39 -42.16
N ASP A 402 23.25 -10.13 -42.03
CA ASP A 402 23.30 -11.60 -42.18
C ASP A 402 23.12 -12.37 -40.86
N ALA A 403 23.00 -11.68 -39.71
CA ALA A 403 22.79 -12.34 -38.43
C ALA A 403 21.36 -12.90 -38.32
N PRO A 404 21.17 -14.20 -37.98
CA PRO A 404 19.83 -14.72 -37.69
C PRO A 404 19.26 -14.05 -36.43
N PRO A 405 17.93 -13.82 -36.34
CA PRO A 405 17.34 -13.07 -35.25
C PRO A 405 17.55 -13.76 -33.89
N ASP A 406 18.14 -13.04 -32.95
CA ASP A 406 18.36 -13.47 -31.56
C ASP A 406 17.05 -13.51 -30.76
N ILE A 407 16.23 -14.54 -31.01
CA ILE A 407 14.98 -14.78 -30.27
C ILE A 407 15.30 -15.55 -28.99
N ARG A 408 15.31 -14.86 -27.85
CA ARG A 408 15.64 -15.43 -26.53
C ARG A 408 14.53 -15.16 -25.50
N PRO A 409 14.36 -16.00 -24.46
CA PRO A 409 13.25 -15.86 -23.52
C PRO A 409 13.40 -14.59 -22.65
N ALA A 410 12.31 -13.84 -22.51
CA ALA A 410 12.26 -12.59 -21.73
C ALA A 410 12.42 -12.79 -20.22
N PHE A 411 12.10 -14.00 -19.74
CA PHE A 411 12.18 -14.41 -18.34
C PHE A 411 12.78 -15.82 -18.23
N ILE A 412 13.63 -16.05 -17.23
CA ILE A 412 14.28 -17.36 -17.00
C ILE A 412 14.15 -17.76 -15.53
N HIS A 413 13.72 -19.00 -15.25
CA HIS A 413 13.70 -19.56 -13.90
C HIS A 413 15.05 -20.19 -13.55
N THR A 414 15.79 -19.61 -12.61
CA THR A 414 17.09 -20.12 -12.12
C THR A 414 17.05 -20.35 -10.60
N PHE A 415 18.12 -20.96 -10.07
CA PHE A 415 18.27 -21.23 -8.64
C PHE A 415 19.49 -20.50 -8.06
N LYS A 416 19.26 -19.47 -7.24
CA LYS A 416 20.32 -18.80 -6.48
C LYS A 416 20.50 -19.45 -5.11
N THR A 417 21.73 -19.44 -4.61
CA THR A 417 22.09 -19.92 -3.26
C THR A 417 22.28 -18.71 -2.35
N ALA A 418 21.48 -18.60 -1.30
CA ALA A 418 21.72 -17.58 -0.27
C ALA A 418 22.83 -18.07 0.67
N SER A 419 24.05 -17.54 0.51
CA SER A 419 25.00 -17.53 1.62
C SER A 419 24.47 -16.57 2.69
N LYS A 420 24.48 -17.01 3.94
CA LYS A 420 24.34 -16.13 5.11
C LYS A 420 25.54 -16.38 6.01
N GLU A 421 26.38 -15.38 6.15
CA GLU A 421 27.66 -15.43 6.88
C GLU A 421 27.52 -15.95 8.32
N THR A 422 26.33 -15.84 8.92
CA THR A 422 26.03 -16.27 10.29
C THR A 422 25.48 -17.70 10.45
N LYS A 423 25.11 -18.44 9.39
CA LYS A 423 24.68 -19.86 9.49
C LYS A 423 25.03 -20.68 8.25
N SER A 424 25.70 -21.83 8.45
CA SER A 424 26.25 -22.76 7.45
C SER A 424 25.25 -23.51 6.54
N VAL A 425 23.99 -23.05 6.43
CA VAL A 425 22.95 -23.71 5.64
C VAL A 425 22.74 -22.97 4.31
N ASN A 426 23.49 -23.40 3.29
CA ASN A 426 23.37 -22.91 1.91
C ASN A 426 21.99 -23.23 1.30
N ARG A 427 21.01 -22.37 1.54
CA ARG A 427 19.63 -22.57 1.08
C ARG A 427 19.47 -22.07 -0.36
N ARG A 428 19.39 -23.00 -1.32
CA ARG A 428 18.92 -22.71 -2.68
C ARG A 428 17.47 -22.26 -2.68
N PHE A 429 17.15 -21.28 -3.55
CA PHE A 429 15.80 -20.79 -3.78
C PHE A 429 15.61 -20.43 -5.27
N GLY A 430 14.40 -20.67 -5.78
CA GLY A 430 14.03 -20.36 -7.17
C GLY A 430 13.76 -18.86 -7.35
N VAL A 431 14.34 -18.29 -8.39
CA VAL A 431 14.13 -16.91 -8.84
C VAL A 431 13.75 -16.87 -10.32
N ILE A 432 12.97 -15.87 -10.68
CA ILE A 432 12.70 -15.49 -12.06
C ILE A 432 13.60 -14.29 -12.33
N GLU A 433 14.48 -14.46 -13.29
CA GLU A 433 15.39 -13.42 -13.79
C GLU A 433 14.79 -12.85 -15.06
N CYS A 434 15.00 -11.55 -15.31
CA CYS A 434 14.45 -10.85 -16.47
C CYS A 434 15.60 -10.35 -17.36
N ASP A 435 15.34 -10.22 -18.65
CA ASP A 435 16.39 -9.84 -19.60
C ASP A 435 16.98 -8.44 -19.32
N PRO A 436 18.32 -8.24 -19.42
CA PRO A 436 18.94 -6.94 -19.22
C PRO A 436 18.39 -5.80 -20.10
N LEU A 437 17.87 -6.08 -21.31
CA LEU A 437 17.21 -5.06 -22.15
C LEU A 437 15.87 -4.62 -21.55
N ILE A 438 15.11 -5.58 -20.99
CA ILE A 438 13.83 -5.33 -20.33
C ILE A 438 14.05 -4.55 -19.03
N LEU A 439 15.10 -4.89 -18.26
CA LEU A 439 15.51 -4.14 -17.08
C LEU A 439 15.87 -2.68 -17.41
N LYS A 440 16.66 -2.43 -18.47
CA LYS A 440 16.97 -1.06 -18.95
C LYS A 440 15.71 -0.27 -19.33
N GLY A 441 14.72 -0.92 -19.94
CA GLY A 441 13.45 -0.28 -20.32
C GLY A 441 12.44 -0.11 -19.16
N LEU A 442 12.68 -0.73 -18.01
CA LEU A 442 11.68 -0.89 -16.95
C LEU A 442 11.26 0.44 -16.31
N GLU A 443 12.18 1.41 -16.21
CA GLU A 443 11.91 2.76 -15.71
C GLU A 443 10.84 3.48 -16.53
N ARG A 444 10.96 3.44 -17.86
CA ARG A 444 9.98 4.02 -18.80
C ARG A 444 8.64 3.27 -18.75
N THR A 445 8.68 2.00 -18.33
CA THR A 445 7.51 1.11 -18.23
C THR A 445 6.69 1.37 -16.97
N ALA A 446 7.29 1.91 -15.90
CA ALA A 446 6.60 2.25 -14.65
C ALA A 446 5.34 3.10 -14.89
N ARG A 447 5.38 4.05 -15.85
CA ARG A 447 4.26 4.89 -16.29
C ARG A 447 3.05 4.14 -16.86
N HIS A 448 3.20 2.88 -17.23
CA HIS A 448 2.17 2.04 -17.86
C HIS A 448 1.64 0.95 -16.93
N MET A 449 2.11 0.91 -15.67
CA MET A 449 1.74 -0.13 -14.73
C MET A 449 0.34 0.07 -14.15
N VAL A 450 -0.54 -0.91 -14.33
CA VAL A 450 -1.88 -0.91 -13.75
C VAL A 450 -1.80 -0.89 -12.21
N MET A 451 -2.27 0.21 -11.63
CA MET A 451 -2.37 0.45 -10.18
C MET A 451 -3.86 0.47 -9.76
N PRO A 452 -4.45 -0.63 -9.25
CA PRO A 452 -5.85 -0.63 -8.83
C PRO A 452 -6.11 0.23 -7.58
N TYR A 453 -5.19 0.17 -6.61
CA TYR A 453 -5.30 0.86 -5.32
C TYR A 453 -4.91 2.35 -5.45
N MET A 454 -5.67 3.13 -6.24
CA MET A 454 -5.54 4.59 -6.38
C MET A 454 -6.11 5.35 -5.17
N PRO A 455 -5.68 6.60 -4.89
CA PRO A 455 -6.38 7.47 -3.95
C PRO A 455 -7.87 7.61 -4.31
N MET A 456 -8.75 7.62 -3.32
CA MET A 456 -10.20 7.51 -3.54
C MET A 456 -10.83 8.86 -3.88
N LEU A 457 -11.73 8.90 -4.87
CA LEU A 457 -12.48 10.11 -5.25
C LEU A 457 -13.66 10.46 -4.32
N VAL A 458 -13.93 9.59 -3.34
CA VAL A 458 -14.97 9.74 -2.32
C VAL A 458 -14.43 9.29 -0.96
N PRO A 459 -15.02 9.73 0.17
CA PRO A 459 -14.60 9.27 1.50
C PRO A 459 -14.57 7.73 1.61
N PRO A 460 -13.56 7.16 2.29
CA PRO A 460 -13.44 5.72 2.48
C PRO A 460 -14.64 5.09 3.20
N VAL A 461 -14.78 3.77 3.06
CA VAL A 461 -15.69 2.96 3.86
C VAL A 461 -15.20 2.97 5.31
N LYS A 462 -16.06 3.39 6.24
CA LYS A 462 -15.78 3.42 7.67
C LYS A 462 -15.41 2.03 8.21
N TRP A 463 -14.37 1.95 9.03
CA TRP A 463 -13.88 0.69 9.59
C TRP A 463 -14.88 0.11 10.60
N THR A 464 -15.22 -1.16 10.43
CA THR A 464 -16.12 -1.88 11.36
C THR A 464 -15.64 -3.28 11.70
N GLY A 465 -14.47 -3.70 11.21
CA GLY A 465 -13.89 -5.01 11.47
C GLY A 465 -12.58 -5.25 10.71
N TYR A 466 -11.97 -6.42 10.90
CA TYR A 466 -10.65 -6.75 10.37
C TYR A 466 -10.51 -6.56 8.84
N ASP A 467 -11.51 -7.00 8.08
CA ASP A 467 -11.60 -6.96 6.62
C ASP A 467 -12.85 -6.18 6.12
N VAL A 468 -13.29 -5.16 6.88
CA VAL A 468 -14.43 -4.29 6.52
C VAL A 468 -14.12 -2.82 6.85
N GLY A 469 -13.79 -2.04 5.83
CA GLY A 469 -13.40 -0.63 5.85
C GLY A 469 -12.48 -0.31 4.66
N GLY A 470 -12.06 0.94 4.49
CA GLY A 470 -11.15 1.36 3.42
C GLY A 470 -11.82 1.51 2.05
N TYR A 471 -11.42 0.71 1.07
CA TYR A 471 -11.90 0.77 -0.32
C TYR A 471 -13.34 0.22 -0.50
N LEU A 472 -14.00 0.54 -1.62
CA LEU A 472 -15.39 0.12 -1.89
C LEU A 472 -15.52 -1.37 -2.25
N PHE A 473 -14.57 -1.88 -3.04
CA PHE A 473 -14.51 -3.24 -3.56
C PHE A 473 -13.11 -3.86 -3.44
N LEU A 474 -12.05 -3.04 -3.51
CA LEU A 474 -10.68 -3.52 -3.34
C LEU A 474 -10.45 -4.04 -1.92
N ARG A 475 -9.69 -5.13 -1.80
CA ARG A 475 -9.60 -5.86 -0.53
C ARG A 475 -8.77 -5.10 0.50
N SER A 476 -9.46 -4.60 1.51
CA SER A 476 -8.86 -3.84 2.61
C SER A 476 -8.71 -4.68 3.87
N TYR A 477 -7.64 -4.44 4.62
CA TYR A 477 -7.41 -5.03 5.94
C TYR A 477 -6.93 -3.94 6.90
N ILE A 478 -7.45 -3.94 8.12
CA ILE A 478 -7.11 -2.92 9.13
C ILE A 478 -5.65 -2.99 9.57
N MET A 479 -4.97 -4.14 9.43
CA MET A 479 -3.60 -4.32 9.89
C MET A 479 -2.72 -5.14 8.93
N ARG A 480 -1.51 -4.65 8.69
CA ARG A 480 -0.44 -5.25 7.89
C ARG A 480 0.20 -6.42 8.67
N THR A 481 -0.38 -7.62 8.58
CA THR A 481 0.09 -8.78 9.36
C THR A 481 1.28 -9.53 8.76
N HIS A 482 1.74 -9.17 7.56
CA HIS A 482 2.84 -9.86 6.84
C HIS A 482 2.74 -11.41 6.81
N GLY A 483 1.51 -11.93 6.77
CA GLY A 483 1.22 -13.38 6.79
C GLY A 483 1.08 -14.01 8.18
N ALA A 484 1.40 -13.30 9.27
CA ALA A 484 1.33 -13.81 10.64
C ALA A 484 -0.11 -14.18 11.04
N ARG A 485 -0.38 -15.49 11.14
CA ARG A 485 -1.70 -16.02 11.52
C ARG A 485 -2.16 -15.52 12.90
N GLN A 486 -1.29 -15.55 13.90
CA GLN A 486 -1.62 -15.17 15.28
C GLN A 486 -2.15 -13.73 15.36
N GLN A 487 -1.46 -12.78 14.73
CA GLN A 487 -1.86 -11.37 14.67
C GLN A 487 -3.26 -11.19 14.04
N ARG A 488 -3.52 -11.86 12.91
CA ARG A 488 -4.85 -11.82 12.26
C ARG A 488 -5.93 -12.42 13.16
N GLU A 489 -5.72 -13.61 13.71
CA GLU A 489 -6.75 -14.26 14.52
C GLU A 489 -6.92 -13.58 15.90
N ALA A 490 -5.96 -12.75 16.35
CA ALA A 490 -6.13 -11.89 17.53
C ALA A 490 -7.13 -10.76 17.22
N LEU A 491 -6.92 -9.98 16.16
CA LEU A 491 -7.86 -8.93 15.73
C LEU A 491 -9.26 -9.47 15.42
N LYS A 492 -9.36 -10.68 14.85
CA LYS A 492 -10.67 -11.33 14.60
C LYS A 492 -11.39 -11.81 15.87
N ARG A 493 -10.71 -11.91 17.01
CA ARG A 493 -11.28 -12.29 18.32
C ARG A 493 -11.46 -11.11 19.27
N ALA A 494 -10.82 -9.97 19.01
CA ALA A 494 -10.96 -8.76 19.81
C ALA A 494 -12.42 -8.27 19.84
N PRO A 495 -12.99 -7.92 21.01
CA PRO A 495 -14.30 -7.29 21.12
C PRO A 495 -14.36 -5.98 20.33
N LYS A 496 -15.39 -5.80 19.49
CA LYS A 496 -15.50 -4.61 18.62
C LYS A 496 -15.40 -3.28 19.38
N LYS A 497 -16.00 -3.18 20.57
CA LYS A 497 -15.94 -1.98 21.44
C LYS A 497 -14.52 -1.57 21.84
N GLN A 498 -13.57 -2.51 21.89
CA GLN A 498 -12.15 -2.22 22.18
C GLN A 498 -11.39 -1.72 20.94
N LEU A 499 -11.92 -1.94 19.74
CA LEU A 499 -11.36 -1.45 18.48
C LEU A 499 -12.06 -0.17 17.99
N GLU A 500 -13.14 0.25 18.64
CA GLU A 500 -13.98 1.38 18.22
C GLU A 500 -13.20 2.71 18.13
N PRO A 501 -12.37 3.12 19.12
CA PRO A 501 -11.50 4.31 18.98
C PRO A 501 -10.43 4.15 17.88
N VAL A 502 -10.03 2.92 17.57
CA VAL A 502 -9.04 2.62 16.51
C VAL A 502 -9.67 2.73 15.13
N PHE A 503 -10.94 2.34 14.99
CA PHE A 503 -11.74 2.59 13.79
C PHE A 503 -11.95 4.09 13.59
N GLU A 504 -12.38 4.82 14.62
CA GLU A 504 -12.61 6.26 14.59
C GLU A 504 -11.34 7.06 14.20
N ALA A 505 -10.18 6.69 14.74
CA ALA A 505 -8.91 7.31 14.38
C ALA A 505 -8.54 7.08 12.89
N LEU A 506 -8.68 5.84 12.40
CA LEU A 506 -8.41 5.51 11.00
C LEU A 506 -9.41 6.14 10.03
N ASP A 507 -10.68 6.23 10.42
CA ASP A 507 -11.73 6.90 9.64
C ASP A 507 -11.54 8.41 9.62
N THR A 508 -11.08 9.00 10.73
CA THR A 508 -10.72 10.42 10.81
C THR A 508 -9.57 10.72 9.84
N LEU A 509 -8.45 9.98 9.93
CA LEU A 509 -7.31 10.10 9.01
C LEU A 509 -7.72 9.84 7.54
N GLY A 510 -8.60 8.86 7.32
CA GLY A 510 -9.13 8.52 5.99
C GLY A 510 -10.09 9.55 5.41
N SER A 511 -10.77 10.32 6.26
CA SER A 511 -11.71 11.35 5.86
C SER A 511 -11.06 12.67 5.42
N THR A 512 -9.77 12.88 5.68
CA THR A 512 -9.05 14.08 5.28
C THR A 512 -8.92 14.14 3.75
N LYS A 513 -9.42 15.23 3.15
CA LYS A 513 -9.42 15.44 1.70
C LYS A 513 -8.14 16.18 1.28
N TRP A 514 -7.40 15.58 0.36
CA TRP A 514 -6.15 16.08 -0.20
C TRP A 514 -6.32 16.51 -1.66
N ARG A 515 -5.50 17.42 -2.16
CA ARG A 515 -5.37 17.73 -3.59
C ARG A 515 -3.90 17.81 -3.99
N VAL A 516 -3.65 17.86 -5.30
CA VAL A 516 -2.31 18.08 -5.85
C VAL A 516 -2.02 19.59 -5.93
N ASN A 517 -0.91 20.03 -5.34
CA ASN A 517 -0.36 21.36 -5.61
C ASN A 517 0.17 21.39 -7.06
N LYS A 518 -0.57 22.05 -7.96
CA LYS A 518 -0.22 22.09 -9.38
C LYS A 518 1.06 22.87 -9.66
N ARG A 519 1.35 23.95 -8.91
CA ARG A 519 2.57 24.77 -9.11
C ARG A 519 3.82 23.95 -8.84
N VAL A 520 3.89 23.28 -7.69
CA VAL A 520 5.03 22.42 -7.31
C VAL A 520 5.14 21.20 -8.22
N LEU A 521 4.04 20.54 -8.58
CA LEU A 521 4.08 19.44 -9.57
C LEU A 521 4.65 19.91 -10.92
N THR A 522 4.30 21.11 -11.41
CA THR A 522 4.87 21.64 -12.65
C THR A 522 6.37 21.91 -12.55
N VAL A 523 6.88 22.39 -11.41
CA VAL A 523 8.33 22.57 -11.19
C VAL A 523 9.04 21.21 -11.19
N ILE A 524 8.51 20.21 -10.48
CA ILE A 524 9.07 18.85 -10.44
C ILE A 524 9.02 18.20 -11.82
N ASP A 525 7.91 18.31 -12.56
CA ASP A 525 7.80 17.79 -13.93
C ASP A 525 8.80 18.46 -14.89
N ARG A 526 9.16 19.74 -14.68
CA ARG A 526 10.19 20.43 -15.48
C ARG A 526 11.61 19.94 -15.18
N ILE A 527 12.02 19.87 -13.90
CA ILE A 527 13.33 19.32 -13.49
C ILE A 527 13.45 17.87 -13.97
N TRP A 528 12.39 17.08 -13.79
CA TRP A 528 12.37 15.68 -14.23
C TRP A 528 12.41 15.55 -15.76
N ALA A 529 11.88 16.51 -16.52
CA ALA A 529 11.91 16.50 -17.98
C ALA A 529 13.29 16.85 -18.56
N SER A 530 13.99 17.85 -18.00
CA SER A 530 15.37 18.19 -18.38
C SER A 530 16.35 17.09 -17.96
N GLY A 531 16.15 16.52 -16.78
CA GLY A 531 17.09 15.57 -16.16
C GLY A 531 18.17 16.26 -15.32
N ASP A 532 17.95 17.51 -14.91
CA ASP A 532 18.82 18.20 -13.95
C ASP A 532 18.75 17.53 -12.57
N VAL A 533 19.89 17.40 -11.91
CA VAL A 533 19.99 16.88 -10.54
C VAL A 533 19.83 18.05 -9.57
N LEU A 534 18.60 18.28 -9.10
CA LEU A 534 18.23 19.36 -8.17
C LEU A 534 17.27 18.82 -7.09
N ALA A 535 17.34 19.39 -5.87
CA ALA A 535 16.45 19.05 -4.75
C ALA A 535 16.34 17.53 -4.50
N ASP A 536 17.50 16.86 -4.45
CA ASP A 536 17.67 15.41 -4.27
C ASP A 536 16.86 14.50 -5.22
N LEU A 537 16.41 15.04 -6.37
CA LEU A 537 15.90 14.22 -7.46
C LEU A 537 17.03 13.40 -8.08
N VAL A 538 16.78 12.09 -8.18
CA VAL A 538 17.75 11.13 -8.72
C VAL A 538 18.09 11.41 -10.20
N ASP A 539 19.39 11.40 -10.49
CA ASP A 539 19.94 11.49 -11.85
C ASP A 539 19.29 10.46 -12.79
N ARG A 540 18.75 10.96 -13.91
CA ARG A 540 18.09 10.16 -14.95
C ARG A 540 19.03 9.24 -15.72
N ASN A 541 20.35 9.38 -15.54
CA ASN A 541 21.37 8.59 -16.21
C ASN A 541 22.07 7.60 -15.27
N ASP A 542 22.70 6.60 -15.87
CA ASP A 542 23.62 5.68 -15.19
C ASP A 542 25.04 6.28 -15.20
N ILE A 543 25.77 6.11 -14.09
CA ILE A 543 27.20 6.46 -14.05
C ILE A 543 27.94 5.50 -15.01
N PRO A 544 28.84 6.01 -15.88
CA PRO A 544 29.65 5.15 -16.73
C PRO A 544 30.49 4.17 -15.91
N LEU A 545 30.58 2.93 -16.36
CA LEU A 545 31.50 1.96 -15.74
C LEU A 545 32.94 2.43 -15.94
N PRO A 546 33.82 2.32 -14.93
CA PRO A 546 35.21 2.71 -15.09
C PRO A 546 35.91 1.72 -16.03
N ASP A 547 36.70 2.25 -16.96
CA ASP A 547 37.48 1.48 -17.92
C ASP A 547 38.42 0.49 -17.23
N GLN A 548 38.65 -0.64 -17.86
CA GLN A 548 39.60 -1.64 -17.36
C GLN A 548 41.02 -1.08 -17.50
N PRO A 549 41.83 -1.02 -16.44
CA PRO A 549 43.20 -0.57 -16.55
C PRO A 549 44.02 -1.59 -17.34
N ASP A 550 44.83 -1.09 -18.27
CA ASP A 550 45.78 -1.91 -19.04
C ASP A 550 47.00 -2.22 -18.17
N THR A 551 46.87 -3.24 -17.32
CA THR A 551 47.89 -3.66 -16.37
C THR A 551 47.64 -5.08 -15.88
N GLU A 552 48.71 -5.83 -15.63
CA GLU A 552 48.67 -7.16 -15.01
C GLU A 552 48.67 -7.11 -13.47
N ASP A 553 48.84 -5.92 -12.86
CA ASP A 553 48.87 -5.77 -11.39
C ASP A 553 47.52 -6.19 -10.77
N GLU A 554 47.54 -7.31 -10.04
CA GLU A 554 46.38 -7.83 -9.31
C GLU A 554 45.78 -6.81 -8.34
N ALA A 555 46.58 -5.93 -7.71
CA ALA A 555 46.09 -4.94 -6.78
C ALA A 555 45.29 -3.83 -7.50
N LEU A 556 45.78 -3.34 -8.63
CA LEU A 556 45.05 -2.41 -9.49
C LEU A 556 43.80 -3.05 -10.12
N LEU A 557 43.91 -4.29 -10.63
CA LEU A 557 42.76 -5.04 -11.16
C LEU A 557 41.71 -5.33 -10.07
N LYS A 558 42.12 -5.59 -8.82
CA LYS A 558 41.23 -5.77 -7.66
C LYS A 558 40.57 -4.44 -7.26
N LYS A 559 41.31 -3.33 -7.25
CA LYS A 559 40.80 -1.97 -7.00
C LYS A 559 39.77 -1.56 -8.08
N TRP A 560 40.05 -1.87 -9.35
CA TRP A 560 39.11 -1.69 -10.47
C TRP A 560 37.86 -2.56 -10.30
N LYS A 561 38.00 -3.88 -10.02
CA LYS A 561 36.86 -4.78 -9.75
C LYS A 561 35.96 -4.25 -8.62
N TRP A 562 36.53 -3.67 -7.57
CA TRP A 562 35.75 -2.98 -6.52
C TRP A 562 35.09 -1.68 -7.01
N LYS A 563 35.78 -0.82 -7.77
CA LYS A 563 35.18 0.39 -8.37
C LYS A 563 34.00 0.03 -9.30
N VAL A 564 34.16 -0.97 -10.17
CA VAL A 564 33.08 -1.51 -11.02
C VAL A 564 31.92 -2.05 -10.18
N LYS A 565 32.19 -2.80 -9.11
CA LYS A 565 31.15 -3.33 -8.21
C LYS A 565 30.36 -2.21 -7.52
N ASN A 566 31.04 -1.13 -7.10
CA ASN A 566 30.42 0.02 -6.45
C ASN A 566 29.58 0.85 -7.44
N VAL A 567 30.11 1.19 -8.62
CA VAL A 567 29.34 1.90 -9.66
C VAL A 567 28.12 1.06 -10.11
N LYS A 568 28.30 -0.26 -10.31
CA LYS A 568 27.17 -1.16 -10.58
C LYS A 568 26.16 -1.23 -9.43
N LYS A 569 26.55 -0.98 -8.17
CA LYS A 569 25.62 -0.91 -7.03
C LYS A 569 24.84 0.40 -7.08
N GLU A 570 25.53 1.53 -7.23
CA GLU A 570 24.91 2.85 -7.25
C GLU A 570 23.89 2.99 -8.40
N ASN A 571 24.23 2.52 -9.62
CA ASN A 571 23.28 2.53 -10.73
C ASN A 571 22.00 1.69 -10.45
N ARG A 572 22.08 0.59 -9.67
CA ARG A 572 20.87 -0.16 -9.24
C ARG A 572 20.04 0.63 -8.24
N GLU A 573 20.69 1.38 -7.35
CA GLU A 573 20.02 2.21 -6.34
C GLU A 573 19.34 3.41 -7.02
N ARG A 574 20.03 4.08 -7.94
CA ARG A 574 19.48 5.12 -8.83
C ARG A 574 18.29 4.59 -9.65
N HIS A 575 18.45 3.47 -10.37
CA HIS A 575 17.36 2.83 -11.15
C HIS A 575 16.09 2.60 -10.31
N SER A 576 16.24 2.11 -9.07
CA SER A 576 15.13 1.89 -8.14
C SER A 576 14.44 3.21 -7.75
N GLN A 577 15.21 4.25 -7.42
CA GLN A 577 14.70 5.59 -7.13
C GLN A 577 14.01 6.23 -8.34
N ARG A 578 14.51 6.00 -9.57
CA ARG A 578 13.89 6.48 -10.83
C ARG A 578 12.53 5.83 -11.05
N CYS A 579 12.42 4.52 -10.84
CA CYS A 579 11.15 3.79 -10.92
C CYS A 579 10.13 4.30 -9.89
N ASP A 580 10.55 4.51 -8.63
CA ASP A 580 9.68 5.04 -7.57
C ASP A 580 9.22 6.49 -7.87
N THR A 581 10.12 7.33 -8.38
CA THR A 581 9.80 8.71 -8.81
C THR A 581 8.79 8.74 -9.95
N GLU A 582 8.96 7.90 -10.98
CA GLU A 582 7.97 7.81 -12.07
C GLU A 582 6.62 7.26 -11.61
N LEU A 583 6.57 6.34 -10.64
CA LEU A 583 5.31 5.87 -10.06
C LEU A 583 4.58 6.97 -9.27
N LYS A 584 5.30 7.74 -8.44
CA LYS A 584 4.76 8.91 -7.73
C LYS A 584 4.18 9.93 -8.70
N LEU A 585 4.97 10.32 -9.72
CA LEU A 585 4.56 11.31 -10.70
C LEU A 585 3.46 10.80 -11.63
N ALA A 586 3.42 9.51 -12.00
CA ALA A 586 2.31 8.93 -12.75
C ALA A 586 0.99 8.99 -11.97
N VAL A 587 1.01 8.75 -10.65
CA VAL A 587 -0.18 8.93 -9.79
C VAL A 587 -0.56 10.40 -9.71
N ALA A 588 0.40 11.31 -9.45
CA ALA A 588 0.14 12.75 -9.35
C ALA A 588 -0.48 13.31 -10.64
N ARG A 589 0.15 13.06 -11.79
CA ARG A 589 -0.32 13.47 -13.13
C ARG A 589 -1.72 12.92 -13.44
N LYS A 590 -2.09 11.74 -12.93
CA LYS A 590 -3.41 11.11 -13.13
C LYS A 590 -4.53 11.68 -12.25
N ILE A 591 -4.22 12.28 -11.11
CA ILE A 591 -5.21 12.83 -10.16
C ILE A 591 -5.14 14.36 -10.00
N LYS A 592 -4.22 15.04 -10.69
CA LYS A 592 -3.98 16.49 -10.55
C LYS A 592 -5.21 17.36 -10.78
N ASP A 593 -6.14 16.92 -11.64
CA ASP A 593 -7.33 17.68 -12.02
C ASP A 593 -8.58 17.31 -11.22
N GLU A 594 -8.45 16.43 -10.22
CA GLU A 594 -9.48 16.19 -9.21
C GLU A 594 -9.47 17.33 -8.18
N GLU A 595 -10.65 17.86 -7.81
CA GLU A 595 -10.82 18.82 -6.70
C GLU A 595 -10.38 18.27 -5.34
N GLY A 596 -10.12 16.98 -5.26
CA GLY A 596 -9.47 16.34 -4.14
C GLY A 596 -9.96 14.91 -3.88
N PHE A 597 -9.10 14.15 -3.25
CA PHE A 597 -9.16 12.70 -3.05
C PHE A 597 -8.81 12.34 -1.59
N PHE A 598 -9.00 11.08 -1.24
CA PHE A 598 -8.89 10.56 0.11
C PHE A 598 -7.93 9.37 0.18
N TYR A 599 -7.23 9.24 1.30
CA TYR A 599 -6.33 8.11 1.56
C TYR A 599 -6.94 7.18 2.61
N PRO A 600 -7.51 6.02 2.26
CA PRO A 600 -7.84 5.01 3.26
C PRO A 600 -6.58 4.60 4.02
N HIS A 601 -6.65 4.56 5.36
CA HIS A 601 -5.53 4.22 6.24
C HIS A 601 -5.68 2.79 6.81
N ASN A 602 -4.55 2.16 7.11
CA ASN A 602 -4.47 0.94 7.91
C ASN A 602 -3.22 0.94 8.81
N LEU A 603 -3.09 -0.07 9.66
CA LEU A 603 -2.10 -0.14 10.74
C LEU A 603 -0.94 -1.10 10.43
N ASP A 604 0.21 -0.91 11.08
CA ASP A 604 1.15 -2.01 11.35
C ASP A 604 0.78 -2.79 12.61
N PHE A 605 1.56 -3.82 12.96
CA PHE A 605 1.32 -4.65 14.15
C PHE A 605 1.48 -3.92 15.50
N ARG A 606 1.99 -2.68 15.49
CA ARG A 606 2.20 -1.83 16.68
C ARG A 606 1.09 -0.78 16.83
N GLY A 607 0.16 -0.69 15.87
CA GLY A 607 -0.89 0.33 15.85
C GLY A 607 -0.46 1.66 15.22
N ARG A 608 0.67 1.73 14.51
CA ARG A 608 1.01 2.94 13.73
C ARG A 608 0.19 2.98 12.45
N ALA A 609 -0.45 4.11 12.15
CA ALA A 609 -1.27 4.30 10.95
C ALA A 609 -0.43 4.66 9.72
N TYR A 610 -0.87 4.18 8.55
CA TYR A 610 -0.24 4.36 7.26
C TYR A 610 -1.30 4.45 6.14
N PRO A 611 -1.16 5.35 5.16
CA PRO A 611 -1.95 5.33 3.92
C PRO A 611 -1.83 3.97 3.21
N MET A 612 -2.94 3.50 2.64
CA MET A 612 -2.98 2.24 1.88
C MET A 612 -2.49 2.37 0.44
N HIS A 613 -2.48 3.58 -0.14
CA HIS A 613 -1.86 3.82 -1.45
C HIS A 613 -0.33 3.92 -1.30
N PRO A 614 0.47 3.06 -1.97
CA PRO A 614 1.88 2.90 -1.63
C PRO A 614 2.84 3.94 -2.23
N HIS A 615 2.50 4.64 -3.32
CA HIS A 615 3.45 5.48 -4.06
C HIS A 615 3.35 6.97 -3.66
N LEU A 616 2.31 7.67 -4.12
CA LEU A 616 2.08 9.08 -3.76
C LEU A 616 1.18 9.17 -2.52
N ASN A 617 1.77 9.44 -1.36
CA ASN A 617 1.04 9.75 -0.12
C ASN A 617 1.87 10.65 0.81
N HIS A 618 1.23 11.29 1.79
CA HIS A 618 1.85 12.30 2.66
C HIS A 618 2.88 11.74 3.68
N LEU A 619 2.99 10.42 3.84
CA LEU A 619 4.09 9.79 4.60
C LEU A 619 5.35 9.56 3.75
N GLY A 620 5.32 9.91 2.46
CA GLY A 620 6.45 9.78 1.54
C GLY A 620 7.58 10.80 1.77
N SER A 621 8.52 10.80 0.83
CA SER A 621 9.62 11.77 0.67
C SER A 621 9.10 13.19 0.43
N ASP A 622 9.98 14.21 0.56
CA ASP A 622 9.67 15.63 0.31
C ASP A 622 8.88 15.86 -0.99
N VAL A 623 9.31 15.27 -2.12
CA VAL A 623 8.57 15.24 -3.40
C VAL A 623 7.08 14.88 -3.23
N CYS A 624 6.73 13.89 -2.40
CA CYS A 624 5.34 13.50 -2.15
C CYS A 624 4.59 14.53 -1.28
N ARG A 625 5.28 15.24 -0.39
CA ARG A 625 4.69 16.21 0.52
C ARG A 625 4.50 17.58 -0.15
N GLY A 626 5.50 18.09 -0.87
CA GLY A 626 5.38 19.31 -1.68
C GLY A 626 4.32 19.20 -2.79
N ILE A 627 4.05 17.99 -3.29
CA ILE A 627 2.94 17.72 -4.24
C ILE A 627 1.57 17.68 -3.55
N LEU A 628 1.46 17.44 -2.24
CA LEU A 628 0.20 17.16 -1.54
C LEU A 628 -0.20 18.23 -0.52
N GLU A 629 -1.33 18.87 -0.75
CA GLU A 629 -1.91 19.89 0.13
C GLU A 629 -3.37 19.57 0.47
N PHE A 630 -3.95 20.23 1.48
CA PHE A 630 -5.35 19.98 1.84
C PHE A 630 -6.29 20.52 0.76
N ALA A 631 -7.30 19.74 0.37
CA ALA A 631 -8.31 20.20 -0.58
C ALA A 631 -9.26 21.25 0.04
N GLU A 632 -9.52 21.13 1.34
CA GLU A 632 -10.31 22.08 2.13
C GLU A 632 -9.38 23.10 2.78
N GLY A 633 -9.25 24.28 2.17
CA GLY A 633 -8.43 25.37 2.71
C GLY A 633 -9.09 26.09 3.88
N ARG A 634 -8.30 26.89 4.60
CA ARG A 634 -8.74 27.70 5.75
C ARG A 634 -8.16 29.12 5.65
N PRO A 635 -8.90 30.17 6.06
CA PRO A 635 -8.31 31.49 6.25
C PRO A 635 -7.20 31.40 7.31
N LEU A 636 -6.08 32.07 7.09
CA LEU A 636 -4.95 32.05 8.02
C LEU A 636 -5.32 32.65 9.39
N GLY A 637 -6.03 33.78 9.40
CA GLY A 637 -6.24 34.60 10.58
C GLY A 637 -4.92 35.12 11.18
N ASN A 638 -5.05 35.82 12.31
CA ASN A 638 -3.94 36.49 13.00
C ASN A 638 -2.81 35.52 13.43
N SER A 639 -3.15 34.25 13.70
CA SER A 639 -2.19 33.24 14.14
C SER A 639 -1.67 32.35 13.00
N GLY A 640 -2.46 32.08 11.96
CA GLY A 640 -2.06 31.19 10.87
C GLY A 640 -0.93 31.76 10.01
N LEU A 641 -0.91 33.07 9.76
CA LEU A 641 0.21 33.70 9.04
C LEU A 641 1.53 33.56 9.82
N ARG A 642 1.49 33.77 11.15
CA ARG A 642 2.62 33.55 12.05
C ARG A 642 3.10 32.09 12.01
N TRP A 643 2.17 31.13 12.03
CA TRP A 643 2.49 29.70 11.91
C TRP A 643 3.01 29.31 10.52
N LEU A 644 2.57 29.94 9.44
CA LEU A 644 3.09 29.71 8.09
C LEU A 644 4.54 30.17 7.94
N LYS A 645 4.90 31.30 8.56
CA LYS A 645 6.30 31.77 8.65
C LYS A 645 7.16 30.83 9.49
N ILE A 646 6.70 30.44 10.69
CA ILE A 646 7.36 29.41 11.51
C ILE A 646 7.55 28.09 10.72
N HIS A 647 6.56 27.69 9.92
CA HIS A 647 6.64 26.46 9.13
C HIS A 647 7.70 26.53 8.03
N LEU A 648 7.81 27.66 7.32
CA LEU A 648 8.86 27.89 6.32
C LEU A 648 10.25 27.75 6.95
N ALA A 649 10.47 28.43 8.07
CA ALA A 649 11.71 28.34 8.85
C ALA A 649 12.01 26.91 9.35
N ASN A 650 10.99 26.13 9.72
CA ASN A 650 11.16 24.72 10.10
C ASN A 650 11.58 23.84 8.91
N LEU A 651 11.08 24.10 7.70
CA LEU A 651 11.42 23.35 6.48
C LEU A 651 12.80 23.73 5.93
N PHE A 652 13.22 24.98 6.16
CA PHE A 652 14.58 25.43 5.86
C PHE A 652 15.61 24.73 6.76
N ALA A 653 15.24 24.45 8.01
CA ALA A 653 16.03 23.70 8.99
C ALA A 653 17.44 24.30 9.18
N CYS A 654 18.51 23.51 9.05
CA CYS A 654 19.91 23.94 9.18
C CYS A 654 20.24 24.74 10.47
N GLY A 655 19.49 24.52 11.57
CA GLY A 655 19.64 25.24 12.83
C GLY A 655 18.64 26.38 13.04
N VAL A 656 17.93 26.83 11.99
CA VAL A 656 16.81 27.78 12.11
C VAL A 656 15.65 27.16 12.89
N ASP A 657 15.44 25.86 12.72
CA ASP A 657 14.52 25.00 13.48
C ASP A 657 14.83 24.95 15.00
N LYS A 658 16.03 25.34 15.41
CA LYS A 658 16.48 25.38 16.82
C LYS A 658 16.31 26.75 17.47
N LEU A 659 15.92 27.78 16.70
CA LEU A 659 15.60 29.11 17.24
C LEU A 659 14.26 29.09 18.01
N SER A 660 14.03 30.12 18.83
CA SER A 660 12.68 30.39 19.37
C SER A 660 11.70 30.71 18.23
N HIS A 661 10.39 30.67 18.51
CA HIS A 661 9.36 30.98 17.49
C HIS A 661 9.56 32.38 16.88
N GLU A 662 9.93 33.38 17.67
CA GLU A 662 10.21 34.74 17.17
C GLU A 662 11.47 34.78 16.28
N GLY A 663 12.51 34.01 16.60
CA GLY A 663 13.70 33.89 15.74
C GLY A 663 13.38 33.26 14.38
N ARG A 664 12.46 32.28 14.34
CA ARG A 664 11.95 31.66 13.11
C ARG A 664 11.11 32.61 12.26
N ILE A 665 10.30 33.46 12.91
CA ILE A 665 9.55 34.53 12.24
C ILE A 665 10.53 35.54 11.65
N ALA A 666 11.47 36.07 12.45
CA ALA A 666 12.46 37.04 12.00
C ALA A 666 13.32 36.53 10.83
N PHE A 667 13.75 35.26 10.85
CA PHE A 667 14.39 34.63 9.70
C PHE A 667 13.53 34.73 8.42
N THR A 668 12.23 34.45 8.54
CA THR A 668 11.30 34.51 7.41
C THR A 668 11.07 35.94 6.91
N GLU A 669 10.97 36.93 7.81
CA GLU A 669 10.83 38.35 7.43
C GLU A 669 12.09 38.87 6.73
N ASN A 670 13.28 38.42 7.15
CA ASN A 670 14.56 38.81 6.56
C ASN A 670 14.81 38.22 5.15
N HIS A 671 14.06 37.18 4.76
CA HIS A 671 14.19 36.49 3.46
C HIS A 671 12.98 36.68 2.54
N LEU A 672 12.11 37.67 2.77
CA LEU A 672 10.91 37.89 1.95
C LEU A 672 11.21 38.03 0.45
N ASP A 673 12.28 38.72 0.07
CA ASP A 673 12.68 38.85 -1.35
C ASP A 673 13.13 37.53 -1.97
N ASP A 674 13.71 36.61 -1.20
CA ASP A 674 14.11 35.27 -1.64
C ASP A 674 12.90 34.33 -1.75
N ILE A 675 11.92 34.52 -0.86
CA ILE A 675 10.64 33.82 -0.86
C ILE A 675 9.80 34.22 -2.08
N PHE A 676 9.72 35.52 -2.39
CA PHE A 676 9.04 36.04 -3.57
C PHE A 676 9.71 35.57 -4.88
N ASP A 677 11.06 35.65 -4.97
CA ASP A 677 11.82 35.15 -6.12
C ASP A 677 11.62 33.64 -6.33
N SER A 678 11.68 32.85 -5.25
CA SER A 678 11.45 31.41 -5.29
C SER A 678 10.01 31.04 -5.73
N ALA A 679 9.01 31.85 -5.35
CA ALA A 679 7.62 31.63 -5.73
C ALA A 679 7.33 31.95 -7.21
N ASP A 680 7.92 33.02 -7.73
CA ASP A 680 7.65 33.53 -9.08
C ASP A 680 8.56 32.93 -10.16
N ARG A 681 9.84 32.68 -9.83
CA ARG A 681 10.88 32.16 -10.74
C ARG A 681 11.60 30.95 -10.14
N PRO A 682 10.88 29.85 -9.80
CA PRO A 682 11.45 28.71 -9.06
C PRO A 682 12.66 28.05 -9.74
N LEU A 683 12.79 28.12 -11.08
CA LEU A 683 13.94 27.56 -11.81
C LEU A 683 14.82 28.64 -12.47
N GLU A 684 14.31 29.85 -12.63
CA GLU A 684 14.92 30.95 -13.37
C GLU A 684 15.46 32.08 -12.47
N GLY A 685 15.13 32.07 -11.17
CA GLY A 685 15.56 33.06 -10.16
C GLY A 685 16.82 32.62 -9.42
N ARG A 686 16.95 33.09 -8.17
CA ARG A 686 18.04 32.74 -7.24
C ARG A 686 17.93 31.31 -6.70
N ARG A 687 16.77 30.67 -6.83
CA ARG A 687 16.47 29.29 -6.40
C ARG A 687 16.74 29.04 -4.90
N TRP A 688 16.58 30.05 -4.05
CA TRP A 688 16.91 30.01 -2.61
C TRP A 688 16.25 28.83 -1.87
N TRP A 689 15.05 28.42 -2.29
CA TRP A 689 14.34 27.24 -1.79
C TRP A 689 15.12 25.91 -1.88
N LEU A 690 16.14 25.81 -2.74
CA LEU A 690 17.02 24.64 -2.85
C LEU A 690 17.98 24.48 -1.66
N ASN A 691 18.15 25.51 -0.83
CA ASN A 691 19.02 25.48 0.35
C ASN A 691 18.34 24.90 1.61
N ALA A 692 17.06 24.55 1.51
CA ALA A 692 16.26 23.96 2.58
C ALA A 692 16.43 22.43 2.64
N GLU A 693 16.32 21.84 3.85
CA GLU A 693 16.36 20.38 4.03
C GLU A 693 15.15 19.66 3.41
N ASP A 694 13.98 20.30 3.42
CA ASP A 694 12.75 19.84 2.74
C ASP A 694 12.39 20.81 1.59
N PRO A 695 13.08 20.76 0.43
CA PRO A 695 13.04 21.83 -0.58
C PRO A 695 11.70 21.98 -1.32
N PHE A 696 11.02 20.91 -1.74
CA PHE A 696 9.73 21.01 -2.44
C PHE A 696 8.59 21.42 -1.50
N GLN A 697 8.64 21.02 -0.22
CA GLN A 697 7.76 21.60 0.80
C GLN A 697 8.09 23.07 1.04
N CYS A 698 9.38 23.46 1.16
CA CYS A 698 9.78 24.86 1.30
C CYS A 698 9.24 25.72 0.15
N LEU A 699 9.38 25.26 -1.10
CA LEU A 699 8.81 25.90 -2.28
C LEU A 699 7.28 26.02 -2.23
N ALA A 700 6.55 24.99 -1.77
CA ALA A 700 5.10 25.06 -1.56
C ALA A 700 4.73 26.16 -0.54
N VAL A 701 5.49 26.31 0.55
CA VAL A 701 5.26 27.37 1.54
C VAL A 701 5.65 28.74 0.99
N CYS A 702 6.76 28.88 0.27
CA CYS A 702 7.16 30.13 -0.38
C CYS A 702 6.07 30.64 -1.34
N ILE A 703 5.49 29.74 -2.14
CA ILE A 703 4.37 30.01 -3.03
C ILE A 703 3.16 30.55 -2.25
N ASN A 704 2.70 29.84 -1.22
CA ASN A 704 1.46 30.21 -0.54
C ASN A 704 1.64 31.42 0.40
N LEU A 705 2.82 31.60 0.99
CA LEU A 705 3.17 32.80 1.76
C LEU A 705 3.26 34.02 0.84
N SER A 706 3.78 33.88 -0.38
CA SER A 706 3.79 34.96 -1.37
C SER A 706 2.39 35.35 -1.82
N GLU A 707 1.51 34.36 -2.05
CA GLU A 707 0.08 34.59 -2.34
C GLU A 707 -0.63 35.30 -1.18
N ALA A 708 -0.35 34.91 0.07
CA ALA A 708 -0.93 35.53 1.25
C ALA A 708 -0.44 36.97 1.48
N LEU A 709 0.86 37.23 1.38
CA LEU A 709 1.45 38.56 1.62
C LEU A 709 1.14 39.57 0.51
N ARG A 710 0.76 39.11 -0.69
CA ARG A 710 0.28 39.95 -1.80
C ARG A 710 -1.24 40.19 -1.76
N SER A 711 -1.95 39.57 -0.82
CA SER A 711 -3.37 39.86 -0.54
C SER A 711 -3.52 41.23 0.12
N SER A 712 -4.62 41.94 -0.18
CA SER A 712 -5.02 43.16 0.55
C SER A 712 -5.36 42.89 2.02
N SER A 713 -5.59 41.64 2.40
CA SER A 713 -5.59 41.18 3.79
C SER A 713 -4.99 39.76 3.87
N PRO A 714 -3.72 39.62 4.30
CA PRO A 714 -3.06 38.32 4.44
C PRO A 714 -3.76 37.38 5.44
N GLU A 715 -4.41 37.92 6.47
CA GLU A 715 -5.17 37.13 7.45
C GLU A 715 -6.40 36.45 6.84
N THR A 716 -7.04 37.06 5.83
CA THR A 716 -8.18 36.46 5.12
C THR A 716 -7.77 35.48 4.02
N ALA A 717 -6.49 35.42 3.65
CA ALA A 717 -5.99 34.54 2.61
C ALA A 717 -6.23 33.06 2.97
N ILE A 718 -6.76 32.30 2.01
CA ILE A 718 -7.07 30.87 2.19
C ILE A 718 -5.82 30.05 1.94
N SER A 719 -5.23 29.49 3.01
CA SER A 719 -4.14 28.53 2.90
C SER A 719 -4.65 27.10 2.79
N HIS A 720 -3.89 26.30 2.05
CA HIS A 720 -4.09 24.86 1.87
C HIS A 720 -2.92 24.03 2.45
N ILE A 721 -1.89 24.70 2.97
CA ILE A 721 -0.63 24.09 3.41
C ILE A 721 -0.83 23.32 4.72
N PRO A 722 -0.38 22.05 4.82
CA PRO A 722 -0.36 21.30 6.08
C PRO A 722 0.80 21.78 6.95
N VAL A 723 0.54 22.71 7.89
CA VAL A 723 1.57 23.15 8.86
C VAL A 723 1.98 21.98 9.76
N HIS A 724 3.23 21.54 9.64
CA HIS A 724 3.77 20.43 10.42
C HIS A 724 4.18 20.83 11.84
N GLN A 725 3.88 19.94 12.81
CA GLN A 725 4.32 19.98 14.20
C GLN A 725 4.75 18.55 14.58
N ASP A 726 5.98 18.38 15.09
CA ASP A 726 6.50 17.08 15.54
C ASP A 726 7.18 17.19 16.91
N GLY A 727 7.18 16.09 17.66
CA GLY A 727 7.76 15.97 18.99
C GLY A 727 9.24 15.59 18.95
N SER A 728 10.11 16.52 19.35
CA SER A 728 11.57 16.31 19.48
C SER A 728 11.87 15.01 20.25
N CYS A 729 12.30 13.97 19.52
CA CYS A 729 12.50 12.63 20.07
C CYS A 729 11.28 12.05 20.81
N ASN A 730 10.09 12.05 20.19
CA ASN A 730 8.84 11.40 20.68
C ASN A 730 9.05 10.10 21.51
N GLY A 731 9.96 9.21 21.11
CA GLY A 731 10.27 7.99 21.85
C GLY A 731 10.92 8.22 23.23
N LEU A 732 11.84 9.18 23.32
CA LEU A 732 12.44 9.62 24.59
C LEU A 732 11.45 10.46 25.40
N GLN A 733 10.58 11.25 24.76
CA GLN A 733 9.46 11.93 25.44
C GLN A 733 8.58 10.93 26.18
N HIS A 734 8.19 9.82 25.53
CA HIS A 734 7.45 8.76 26.21
C HIS A 734 8.24 8.09 27.34
N TYR A 735 9.55 7.82 27.19
CA TYR A 735 10.37 7.27 28.29
C TYR A 735 10.48 8.22 29.48
N ALA A 736 10.75 9.52 29.25
CA ALA A 736 10.83 10.53 30.29
C ALA A 736 9.49 10.70 31.02
N ALA A 737 8.36 10.66 30.31
CA ALA A 737 7.02 10.71 30.89
C ALA A 737 6.69 9.45 31.72
N LEU A 738 7.06 8.25 31.24
CA LEU A 738 6.85 6.98 31.95
C LEU A 738 7.70 6.87 33.21
N GLY A 739 8.99 7.21 33.13
CA GLY A 739 9.92 7.19 34.27
C GLY A 739 9.82 8.40 35.19
N ARG A 740 9.10 9.45 34.77
CA ARG A 740 9.05 10.78 35.41
C ARG A 740 10.43 11.43 35.60
N ASP A 741 11.36 11.14 34.68
CA ASP A 741 12.71 11.71 34.71
C ASP A 741 12.67 13.20 34.34
N LYS A 742 12.98 14.06 35.34
CA LYS A 742 13.02 15.52 35.19
C LYS A 742 14.14 16.01 34.27
N LEU A 743 15.28 15.30 34.21
CA LEU A 743 16.42 15.69 33.37
C LEU A 743 16.16 15.32 31.92
N GLY A 744 15.78 14.07 31.65
CA GLY A 744 15.29 13.63 30.34
C GLY A 744 14.16 14.50 29.83
N ALA A 745 13.10 14.73 30.63
CA ALA A 745 11.98 15.58 30.27
C ALA A 745 12.39 17.02 29.89
N ALA A 746 13.41 17.57 30.54
CA ALA A 746 13.95 18.88 30.22
C ALA A 746 14.79 18.89 28.92
N ALA A 747 15.46 17.79 28.58
CA ALA A 747 16.21 17.63 27.33
C ALA A 747 15.31 17.37 26.10
N VAL A 748 14.09 16.85 26.30
CA VAL A 748 13.13 16.50 25.22
C VAL A 748 11.86 17.36 25.20
N ASN A 749 11.96 18.61 25.68
CA ASN A 749 10.90 19.64 25.57
C ASN A 749 9.57 19.33 26.27
N LEU A 750 9.56 18.46 27.29
CA LEU A 750 8.40 18.25 28.16
C LEU A 750 8.33 19.26 29.33
N VAL A 751 9.44 19.95 29.63
CA VAL A 751 9.49 21.07 30.57
C VAL A 751 9.51 22.37 29.76
N ALA A 752 8.62 23.31 30.08
CA ALA A 752 8.50 24.59 29.37
C ALA A 752 9.80 25.41 29.40
N ARG A 753 10.21 25.92 28.23
CA ARG A 753 11.42 26.72 27.98
C ARG A 753 11.16 27.72 26.86
N GLU A 754 11.93 28.81 26.82
CA GLU A 754 11.84 29.85 25.78
C GLU A 754 12.42 29.41 24.43
N LYS A 755 13.52 28.65 24.47
CA LYS A 755 14.16 28.01 23.31
C LYS A 755 14.00 26.49 23.41
N PRO A 756 13.84 25.77 22.29
CA PRO A 756 13.81 24.31 22.30
C PRO A 756 15.15 23.77 22.78
N ALA A 757 15.10 22.74 23.62
CA ALA A 757 16.25 21.88 23.86
C ALA A 757 16.42 20.92 22.67
N ASP A 758 17.67 20.66 22.30
CA ASP A 758 18.05 19.63 21.34
C ASP A 758 18.93 18.58 22.03
N VAL A 759 18.35 17.40 22.25
CA VAL A 759 19.05 16.26 22.86
C VAL A 759 20.17 15.70 21.98
N TYR A 760 20.14 15.93 20.65
CA TYR A 760 21.22 15.49 19.76
C TYR A 760 22.45 16.39 19.93
N SER A 761 22.30 17.71 19.83
CA SER A 761 23.40 18.64 20.16
C SER A 761 23.89 18.50 21.59
N GLY A 762 23.01 18.17 22.55
CA GLY A 762 23.40 17.91 23.95
C GLY A 762 24.06 16.53 24.22
N ILE A 763 24.17 15.66 23.21
CA ILE A 763 24.92 14.39 23.26
C ILE A 763 26.21 14.47 22.43
N ALA A 764 26.27 15.41 21.47
CA ALA A 764 27.42 15.62 20.59
C ALA A 764 28.48 16.60 21.16
N ALA A 765 28.17 17.25 22.30
CA ALA A 765 29.04 18.16 23.04
C ALA A 765 29.52 17.53 24.35
#